data_AF-A0A1Q5DT79-F1
#
_entry.id   AF-A0A1Q5DT79-F1
#
_cell.length_a   1.000
_cell.length_b   1.000
_cell.length_c   1.000
_cell.angle_alpha   90.00
_cell.angle_beta   90.00
_cell.angle_gamma   90.00
#
_symmetry.space_group_name_H-M   'P 1'
#
loop_
_entity.id
_entity.type
_entity.pdbx_description
1 polymer ?
#
loop_
_entity_poly.entity_id
_entity_poly.type
_entity_poly.pdbx_seq_one_letter_code
_entity_poly.pdbx_strand_id
1 'polypeptide(L)'
;MPPRTRMTRTGTTRAAALAAALALGTSLLAAAPHAGAAEADPVPDYCQGQCDDILPPGANGNATLVEILGNKAFGTHPAHSDDQLDRYDGLVAGHTGLTDQKLTDFFNDASFGVPKDQVESVTSPRDDVTITRDKSSGVPHIKGTTRYGTEFGAGYAAGQDRLWLMDLFRHIGRGELTSFAGGALANQGLEQQFWPQAPYTEADLEAQVEYIRTHEGARGEQAMADAQAYVDGINAYRKKSKDGRYFPGEYVLTGKIDAITNIGEIQPFKLTDLISIASVVGGQFGGGGGGEVQAALSLLSAQQKYGVAEGTKVWESFRQRNDPEAVLTIHDGTSFPYANKPDKAVGTALPDQGSVTAEPLIYDRTGSAGTGVKAPVKAPASLKKAQGIFDKGVIPEGSLPGSGSGAQKRGMSNALLVSGKSTASGHPVAVFGPQTGYFAPQLMMLQELQGPGISARGVSFAGVGMYIQMGRGQDYAWSATSAGQDITDTYAIDLCEPDGSTPTKDSTHYLYRGTCTAMEKMEKSNSWKPTVADSTAKGSYRMQVWRTNYGIVTHRATVGGKPVAYTTLRSTYRHEADSIIGFQMLNDPAYVTDAASFQQAASSIDYAFNWFYADSRTAAYYNSGMNPVRAPGVDPALPVRAEKAYEWQGYDPAANTASYTAFAEHPHSSGQDYYISWNNKQAEGYAASGFGLSAVHRGDLLDDRVSKLVAEGGVTRASLTRAMADAALTDLRGEQLLPELLKVIRSQPVTDPDLNAVVQQLDSWRASGAQRKETSPGSHTYGHADAVRIMDAWWPRLIEAEFRPGLGDDLYGALTANLATDESPAASHGPSGAHSGSAFQYGWWGFADKDLRQVLGQEVKGPLAKSYCGNGDLSACRTALLASLKEAAAVPAAEVYPADDNCKAGEQWCTDSIIHRALGGIAQKAIHWQNRPTYQQVVEFPSHR
;
A
#
# COMPACT_ATOMS: atom_id res chain seq x y z
N MET A 1 -78.24 -58.34 3.42
CA MET A 1 -78.02 -59.78 3.61
C MET A 1 -76.79 -60.21 2.81
N PRO A 2 -75.92 -61.07 3.37
CA PRO A 2 -74.54 -61.40 2.91
C PRO A 2 -74.59 -62.48 1.77
N PRO A 3 -73.49 -63.04 1.19
CA PRO A 3 -72.15 -63.33 1.77
C PRO A 3 -70.87 -63.29 0.86
N ARG A 4 -69.69 -63.06 1.46
CA ARG A 4 -68.48 -63.93 1.68
C ARG A 4 -67.38 -63.98 0.58
N THR A 5 -66.18 -63.41 0.78
CA THR A 5 -64.85 -63.95 1.31
C THR A 5 -64.22 -65.10 0.48
N ARG A 6 -62.94 -65.12 0.02
CA ARG A 6 -61.59 -64.99 0.66
C ARG A 6 -60.46 -64.81 -0.42
N MET A 7 -59.46 -63.92 -0.23
CA MET A 7 -57.99 -64.13 0.05
C MET A 7 -57.15 -64.91 -1.02
N THR A 8 -55.96 -64.51 -1.54
CA THR A 8 -54.69 -63.98 -0.93
C THR A 8 -53.67 -63.39 -1.96
N ARG A 9 -52.89 -62.36 -1.52
CA ARG A 9 -51.45 -61.95 -1.77
C ARG A 9 -50.85 -61.87 -3.20
N THR A 10 -49.94 -60.97 -3.62
CA THR A 10 -49.20 -59.77 -3.12
C THR A 10 -48.43 -59.18 -4.33
N GLY A 11 -48.17 -57.85 -4.39
CA GLY A 11 -47.11 -57.31 -5.27
C GLY A 11 -47.16 -55.82 -5.65
N THR A 12 -46.76 -54.95 -4.71
CA THR A 12 -46.01 -53.66 -4.86
C THR A 12 -46.49 -52.47 -5.70
N THR A 13 -46.32 -51.30 -5.08
CA THR A 13 -46.74 -49.92 -5.45
C THR A 13 -45.60 -49.03 -5.98
N ARG A 14 -45.95 -48.07 -6.85
CA ARG A 14 -45.33 -46.72 -7.05
C ARG A 14 -46.48 -45.75 -7.33
N ALA A 15 -46.73 -44.74 -6.49
CA ALA A 15 -46.09 -43.42 -6.38
C ALA A 15 -46.84 -42.33 -7.21
N ALA A 16 -47.46 -41.39 -6.50
CA ALA A 16 -47.79 -40.03 -6.96
C ALA A 16 -48.20 -39.19 -5.74
N ALA A 17 -47.73 -37.93 -5.65
CA ALA A 17 -48.60 -36.74 -5.49
C ALA A 17 -47.82 -35.46 -5.13
N LEU A 18 -48.37 -34.37 -5.67
CA LEU A 18 -48.01 -32.95 -5.58
C LEU A 18 -48.48 -32.24 -4.29
N ALA A 19 -47.81 -31.12 -4.03
CA ALA A 19 -48.31 -29.78 -3.65
C ALA A 19 -49.12 -29.51 -2.35
N ALA A 20 -48.50 -28.64 -1.53
CA ALA A 20 -48.97 -27.38 -0.94
C ALA A 20 -50.12 -27.34 0.10
N ALA A 21 -49.72 -26.90 1.31
CA ALA A 21 -50.19 -25.71 2.04
C ALA A 21 -50.61 -25.95 3.51
N LEU A 22 -49.80 -25.36 4.40
CA LEU A 22 -50.07 -24.74 5.70
C LEU A 22 -50.92 -25.43 6.79
N ALA A 23 -50.27 -25.46 7.97
CA ALA A 23 -50.76 -25.17 9.32
C ALA A 23 -51.08 -26.35 10.25
N LEU A 24 -50.58 -26.16 11.49
CA LEU A 24 -50.85 -26.84 12.76
C LEU A 24 -50.01 -28.09 13.08
N GLY A 25 -49.16 -27.96 14.09
CA GLY A 25 -48.46 -29.08 14.69
C GLY A 25 -47.25 -28.70 15.55
N THR A 26 -47.43 -27.80 16.51
CA THR A 26 -46.50 -27.63 17.63
C THR A 26 -46.43 -28.93 18.45
N SER A 27 -45.27 -29.58 18.47
CA SER A 27 -44.95 -30.62 19.45
C SER A 27 -43.48 -30.54 19.85
N LEU A 28 -43.27 -29.87 21.00
CA LEU A 28 -42.29 -30.17 22.05
C LEU A 28 -41.01 -30.92 21.63
N LEU A 29 -40.01 -30.15 21.19
CA LEU A 29 -38.61 -30.51 21.42
C LEU A 29 -38.17 -29.78 22.69
N ALA A 30 -37.89 -30.53 23.74
CA ALA A 30 -37.27 -30.01 24.94
C ALA A 30 -35.94 -29.35 24.56
N ALA A 31 -35.84 -28.05 24.78
CA ALA A 31 -34.59 -27.32 24.66
C ALA A 31 -33.59 -27.95 25.65
N ALA A 32 -32.49 -28.50 25.12
CA ALA A 32 -31.32 -28.74 25.94
C ALA A 32 -30.91 -27.38 26.57
N PRO A 33 -30.53 -27.34 27.85
CA PRO A 33 -30.10 -26.10 28.47
C PRO A 33 -28.95 -25.55 27.64
N HIS A 34 -29.13 -24.36 27.08
CA HIS A 34 -28.01 -23.58 26.58
C HIS A 34 -27.10 -23.41 27.80
N ALA A 35 -25.87 -23.95 27.73
CA ALA A 35 -24.84 -23.53 28.63
C ALA A 35 -24.75 -22.00 28.47
N GLY A 36 -25.18 -21.26 29.49
CA GLY A 36 -25.03 -19.83 29.50
C GLY A 36 -23.56 -19.53 29.26
N ALA A 37 -23.26 -18.79 28.20
CA ALA A 37 -21.95 -18.20 28.03
C ALA A 37 -21.66 -17.46 29.35
N ALA A 38 -20.60 -17.86 30.04
CA ALA A 38 -20.15 -17.15 31.22
C ALA A 38 -20.00 -15.68 30.84
N GLU A 39 -20.69 -14.79 31.56
CA GLU A 39 -20.46 -13.34 31.45
C GLU A 39 -19.00 -13.12 31.84
N ALA A 40 -18.17 -12.97 30.82
CA ALA A 40 -16.77 -12.73 31.00
C ALA A 40 -16.56 -11.28 31.43
N ASP A 41 -15.55 -11.03 32.26
CA ASP A 41 -15.23 -9.70 32.76
C ASP A 41 -15.16 -8.69 31.60
N PRO A 42 -15.73 -7.49 31.76
CA PRO A 42 -15.64 -6.44 30.74
C PRO A 42 -14.17 -6.12 30.49
N VAL A 43 -13.78 -6.08 29.21
CA VAL A 43 -12.44 -5.66 28.81
C VAL A 43 -12.28 -4.19 29.22
N PRO A 44 -11.21 -3.81 29.95
CA PRO A 44 -10.95 -2.41 30.25
C PRO A 44 -10.84 -1.60 28.96
N ASP A 45 -11.64 -0.53 28.86
CA ASP A 45 -11.62 0.39 27.73
C ASP A 45 -11.47 1.82 28.24
N TYR A 46 -10.27 2.37 28.09
CA TYR A 46 -9.93 3.71 28.59
C TYR A 46 -10.21 4.81 27.58
N CYS A 47 -10.75 4.48 26.41
CA CYS A 47 -11.13 5.47 25.42
C CYS A 47 -12.53 6.04 25.62
N GLN A 48 -13.39 5.35 26.38
CA GLN A 48 -14.65 5.91 26.86
C GLN A 48 -15.53 6.51 25.74
N GLY A 49 -15.60 5.82 24.58
CA GLY A 49 -16.36 6.26 23.41
C GLY A 49 -15.73 7.43 22.63
N GLN A 50 -14.41 7.63 22.74
CA GLN A 50 -13.68 8.68 22.01
C GLN A 50 -12.74 8.14 20.91
N CYS A 51 -12.88 6.86 20.56
CA CYS A 51 -12.09 6.21 19.54
C CYS A 51 -13.04 5.73 18.46
N ASP A 52 -12.78 6.19 17.24
CA ASP A 52 -13.57 5.84 16.08
C ASP A 52 -12.65 5.26 15.00
N ASP A 53 -13.16 4.32 14.21
CA ASP A 53 -12.43 3.68 13.12
C ASP A 53 -13.30 3.50 11.85
N ILE A 54 -12.68 3.33 10.69
CA ILE A 54 -13.42 2.93 9.47
C ILE A 54 -12.51 2.20 8.49
N LEU A 55 -13.03 1.15 7.85
CA LEU A 55 -12.35 0.34 6.82
C LEU A 55 -13.32 0.06 5.65
N PRO A 56 -13.51 0.99 4.70
CA PRO A 56 -14.31 0.72 3.50
C PRO A 56 -13.71 -0.41 2.65
N PRO A 57 -14.53 -1.13 1.86
CA PRO A 57 -15.98 -0.92 1.70
C PRO A 57 -16.83 -1.62 2.78
N GLY A 58 -16.32 -2.68 3.42
CA GLY A 58 -17.05 -3.44 4.45
C GLY A 58 -16.21 -4.60 5.01
N ALA A 59 -16.68 -5.23 6.10
CA ALA A 59 -15.94 -6.29 6.77
C ALA A 59 -15.97 -7.64 6.03
N ASN A 60 -17.05 -7.99 5.34
CA ASN A 60 -17.16 -9.25 4.61
C ASN A 60 -16.54 -9.15 3.22
N GLY A 61 -15.51 -9.97 2.97
CA GLY A 61 -14.81 -10.01 1.69
C GLY A 61 -14.96 -11.30 0.91
N ASN A 62 -15.77 -12.24 1.39
CA ASN A 62 -16.08 -13.47 0.68
C ASN A 62 -17.47 -13.37 0.04
N ALA A 63 -17.62 -13.96 -1.14
CA ALA A 63 -18.91 -14.14 -1.79
C ALA A 63 -19.02 -15.55 -2.33
N THR A 64 -20.11 -16.25 -2.02
CA THR A 64 -20.45 -17.53 -2.64
C THR A 64 -20.72 -17.35 -4.12
N LEU A 65 -20.70 -18.44 -4.89
CA LEU A 65 -21.01 -18.41 -6.31
C LEU A 65 -22.38 -17.78 -6.62
N VAL A 66 -23.39 -18.05 -5.79
CA VAL A 66 -24.74 -17.50 -5.95
C VAL A 66 -24.74 -15.99 -5.75
N GLU A 67 -24.01 -15.49 -4.75
CA GLU A 67 -23.91 -14.06 -4.48
C GLU A 67 -23.15 -13.33 -5.58
N ILE A 68 -22.04 -13.90 -6.11
CA ILE A 68 -21.33 -13.32 -7.26
C ILE A 68 -22.26 -13.22 -8.47
N LEU A 69 -23.01 -14.29 -8.77
CA LEU A 69 -23.97 -14.28 -9.88
C LEU A 69 -25.11 -13.28 -9.65
N GLY A 70 -25.60 -13.16 -8.41
CA GLY A 70 -26.57 -12.15 -7.99
C GLY A 70 -26.06 -10.73 -8.22
N ASN A 71 -24.84 -10.43 -7.77
CA ASN A 71 -24.18 -9.15 -7.99
C ASN A 71 -24.06 -8.82 -9.49
N LYS A 72 -23.58 -9.76 -10.31
CA LYS A 72 -23.47 -9.54 -11.76
C LYS A 72 -24.80 -9.43 -12.50
N ALA A 73 -25.86 -10.04 -11.98
CA ALA A 73 -27.17 -10.00 -12.62
C ALA A 73 -28.03 -8.81 -12.19
N PHE A 74 -27.92 -8.41 -10.91
CA PHE A 74 -28.88 -7.50 -10.27
C PHE A 74 -28.21 -6.40 -9.43
N GLY A 75 -26.88 -6.41 -9.29
CA GLY A 75 -26.16 -5.47 -8.43
C GLY A 75 -26.37 -5.71 -6.93
N THR A 76 -26.77 -6.92 -6.52
CA THR A 76 -26.91 -7.26 -5.09
C THR A 76 -25.55 -7.45 -4.42
N HIS A 77 -25.45 -7.08 -3.15
CA HIS A 77 -24.23 -7.22 -2.36
C HIS A 77 -24.42 -8.23 -1.24
N PRO A 78 -23.40 -9.08 -0.94
CA PRO A 78 -23.37 -9.83 0.31
C PRO A 78 -23.48 -8.88 1.51
N ALA A 79 -24.09 -9.36 2.59
CA ALA A 79 -24.13 -8.61 3.85
C ALA A 79 -22.71 -8.21 4.27
N HIS A 80 -22.58 -6.98 4.77
CA HIS A 80 -21.34 -6.38 5.25
C HIS A 80 -20.21 -6.23 4.22
N SER A 81 -20.53 -6.24 2.92
CA SER A 81 -19.51 -6.05 1.87
C SER A 81 -19.32 -4.59 1.45
N ASP A 82 -20.26 -3.70 1.77
CA ASP A 82 -20.30 -2.30 1.34
C ASP A 82 -20.89 -1.32 2.38
N ASP A 83 -21.19 -1.78 3.59
CA ASP A 83 -21.89 -1.02 4.63
C ASP A 83 -21.12 0.17 5.21
N GLN A 84 -19.80 0.20 5.06
CA GLN A 84 -18.95 1.32 5.49
C GLN A 84 -18.72 2.35 4.38
N LEU A 85 -19.07 2.05 3.13
CA LEU A 85 -18.70 2.85 1.97
C LEU A 85 -19.39 4.23 1.95
N ASP A 86 -20.70 4.28 2.21
CA ASP A 86 -21.46 5.55 2.24
C ASP A 86 -21.04 6.45 3.41
N ARG A 87 -20.79 5.83 4.56
CA ARG A 87 -20.28 6.50 5.75
C ARG A 87 -18.91 7.12 5.47
N TYR A 88 -18.02 6.37 4.79
CA TYR A 88 -16.71 6.85 4.39
C TYR A 88 -16.79 8.01 3.40
N ASP A 89 -17.62 7.90 2.35
CA ASP A 89 -17.77 8.93 1.31
C ASP A 89 -18.43 10.22 1.84
N GLY A 90 -19.38 10.08 2.76
CA GLY A 90 -20.15 11.20 3.32
C GLY A 90 -19.30 12.30 3.95
N LEU A 91 -18.07 11.98 4.43
CA LEU A 91 -17.18 12.96 5.04
C LEU A 91 -16.77 14.09 4.07
N VAL A 92 -16.69 13.79 2.76
CA VAL A 92 -16.34 14.79 1.73
C VAL A 92 -17.30 15.97 1.75
N ALA A 93 -18.61 15.69 1.83
CA ALA A 93 -19.63 16.71 1.95
C ALA A 93 -19.76 17.26 3.38
N GLY A 94 -19.60 16.40 4.39
CA GLY A 94 -19.92 16.69 5.78
C GLY A 94 -18.84 17.36 6.61
N HIS A 95 -17.56 17.32 6.20
CA HIS A 95 -16.44 17.72 7.07
C HIS A 95 -16.53 19.16 7.58
N THR A 96 -17.01 20.12 6.78
CA THR A 96 -17.06 21.54 7.21
C THR A 96 -17.94 21.78 8.43
N GLY A 97 -18.97 20.94 8.65
CA GLY A 97 -19.89 21.00 9.79
C GLY A 97 -19.62 19.96 10.88
N LEU A 98 -18.46 19.29 10.84
CA LEU A 98 -18.11 18.20 11.75
C LEU A 98 -17.92 18.71 13.19
N THR A 99 -18.48 18.00 14.16
CA THR A 99 -18.25 18.17 15.61
C THR A 99 -17.93 16.81 16.21
N ASP A 100 -17.39 16.74 17.43
CA ASP A 100 -17.02 15.45 18.04
C ASP A 100 -18.22 14.50 18.15
N GLN A 101 -19.41 15.04 18.43
CA GLN A 101 -20.67 14.26 18.50
C GLN A 101 -21.12 13.70 17.15
N LYS A 102 -20.60 14.22 16.03
CA LYS A 102 -20.95 13.80 14.67
C LYS A 102 -19.87 12.93 14.04
N LEU A 103 -18.80 12.57 14.75
CA LEU A 103 -17.77 11.67 14.22
C LEU A 103 -18.37 10.31 13.83
N THR A 104 -19.28 9.79 14.64
CA THR A 104 -19.97 8.51 14.38
C THR A 104 -20.92 8.53 13.18
N ASP A 105 -21.19 9.71 12.59
CA ASP A 105 -21.88 9.80 11.30
C ASP A 105 -20.97 9.33 10.14
N PHE A 106 -19.64 9.37 10.33
CA PHE A 106 -18.60 9.11 9.32
C PHE A 106 -17.60 8.02 9.70
N PHE A 107 -17.64 7.54 10.94
CA PHE A 107 -16.77 6.50 11.49
C PHE A 107 -17.59 5.52 12.35
N ASN A 108 -17.06 4.32 12.58
CA ASN A 108 -17.60 3.33 13.51
C ASN A 108 -17.06 3.60 14.92
N ASP A 109 -17.85 3.27 15.94
CA ASP A 109 -17.35 3.20 17.33
C ASP A 109 -16.32 2.07 17.44
N ALA A 110 -15.12 2.41 17.91
CA ALA A 110 -14.01 1.48 18.08
C ALA A 110 -13.87 0.97 19.53
N SER A 111 -14.92 1.09 20.34
CA SER A 111 -14.98 0.51 21.69
C SER A 111 -14.82 -1.02 21.66
N PHE A 112 -14.28 -1.59 22.74
CA PHE A 112 -14.14 -3.03 22.86
C PHE A 112 -15.47 -3.76 23.14
N GLY A 113 -15.63 -4.90 22.48
CA GLY A 113 -16.81 -5.75 22.55
C GLY A 113 -18.00 -5.22 21.73
N VAL A 114 -19.11 -5.95 21.79
CA VAL A 114 -20.35 -5.61 21.08
C VAL A 114 -21.48 -5.45 22.10
N PRO A 115 -22.19 -4.31 22.15
CA PRO A 115 -23.37 -4.14 22.98
C PRO A 115 -24.42 -5.24 22.71
N LYS A 116 -25.11 -5.74 23.75
CA LYS A 116 -26.04 -6.89 23.64
C LYS A 116 -27.13 -6.69 22.57
N ASP A 117 -27.59 -5.47 22.38
CA ASP A 117 -28.61 -5.09 21.39
C ASP A 117 -28.04 -4.90 19.97
N GLN A 118 -26.71 -4.79 19.83
CA GLN A 118 -25.98 -4.65 18.57
C GLN A 118 -25.36 -5.97 18.08
N VAL A 119 -25.48 -7.07 18.83
CA VAL A 119 -25.04 -8.40 18.39
C VAL A 119 -25.90 -8.89 17.22
N GLU A 120 -25.25 -9.19 16.10
CA GLU A 120 -25.87 -9.86 14.97
C GLU A 120 -25.73 -11.38 15.09
N SER A 121 -24.52 -11.86 15.36
CA SER A 121 -24.24 -13.29 15.47
C SER A 121 -23.14 -13.60 16.48
N VAL A 122 -23.21 -14.81 17.05
CA VAL A 122 -22.19 -15.37 17.95
C VAL A 122 -21.86 -16.78 17.45
N THR A 123 -20.58 -17.07 17.27
CA THR A 123 -20.11 -18.40 16.87
C THR A 123 -18.99 -18.88 17.77
N SER A 124 -18.99 -20.18 18.09
CA SER A 124 -17.95 -20.83 18.90
C SER A 124 -17.35 -21.99 18.10
N PRO A 125 -16.29 -21.75 17.30
CA PRO A 125 -15.67 -22.81 16.51
C PRO A 125 -14.89 -23.82 17.36
N ARG A 126 -14.61 -23.48 18.63
CA ARG A 126 -14.03 -24.31 19.69
C ARG A 126 -14.62 -23.87 21.04
N ASP A 127 -14.50 -24.71 22.06
CA ASP A 127 -15.03 -24.45 23.41
C ASP A 127 -14.32 -23.27 24.12
N ASP A 128 -13.09 -22.95 23.72
CA ASP A 128 -12.28 -21.84 24.25
C ASP A 128 -12.33 -20.57 23.39
N VAL A 129 -13.25 -20.49 22.41
CA VAL A 129 -13.35 -19.38 21.44
C VAL A 129 -14.79 -18.89 21.29
N THR A 130 -14.97 -17.58 21.32
CA THR A 130 -16.21 -16.90 20.94
C THR A 130 -15.92 -15.80 19.94
N ILE A 131 -16.60 -15.81 18.80
CA ILE A 131 -16.55 -14.77 17.78
C ILE A 131 -17.92 -14.12 17.73
N THR A 132 -18.00 -12.84 18.09
CA THR A 132 -19.22 -12.03 18.04
C THR A 132 -19.11 -11.05 16.88
N ARG A 133 -20.18 -10.87 16.08
CA ARG A 133 -20.24 -9.85 15.03
C ARG A 133 -21.34 -8.84 15.31
N ASP A 134 -21.05 -7.58 15.05
CA ASP A 134 -21.99 -6.47 15.21
C ASP A 134 -22.90 -6.30 13.97
N LYS A 135 -24.10 -5.75 14.18
CA LYS A 135 -25.09 -5.50 13.12
C LYS A 135 -24.69 -4.42 12.13
N SER A 136 -23.80 -3.51 12.52
CA SER A 136 -23.55 -2.28 11.76
C SER A 136 -22.50 -2.45 10.66
N SER A 137 -21.51 -3.28 10.92
CA SER A 137 -20.31 -3.43 10.10
C SER A 137 -19.87 -4.89 9.94
N GLY A 138 -20.40 -5.81 10.74
CA GLY A 138 -20.05 -7.23 10.69
C GLY A 138 -18.63 -7.53 11.17
N VAL A 139 -17.97 -6.61 11.89
CA VAL A 139 -16.59 -6.77 12.37
C VAL A 139 -16.54 -7.92 13.39
N PRO A 140 -15.56 -8.85 13.28
CA PRO A 140 -15.42 -9.92 14.25
C PRO A 140 -14.71 -9.46 15.52
N HIS A 141 -15.39 -9.65 16.65
CA HIS A 141 -14.85 -9.52 18.00
C HIS A 141 -14.52 -10.92 18.52
N ILE A 142 -13.24 -11.27 18.53
CA ILE A 142 -12.72 -12.59 18.88
C ILE A 142 -12.26 -12.59 20.32
N LYS A 143 -12.88 -13.46 21.13
CA LYS A 143 -12.51 -13.70 22.52
C LYS A 143 -12.08 -15.14 22.73
N GLY A 144 -10.87 -15.34 23.21
CA GLY A 144 -10.35 -16.65 23.61
C GLY A 144 -10.07 -16.74 25.11
N THR A 145 -10.38 -17.88 25.74
CA THR A 145 -9.97 -18.14 27.13
C THR A 145 -8.54 -18.67 27.22
N THR A 146 -7.96 -19.08 26.10
CA THR A 146 -6.55 -19.45 25.94
C THR A 146 -5.91 -18.61 24.83
N ARG A 147 -4.58 -18.46 24.85
CA ARG A 147 -3.86 -17.75 23.79
C ARG A 147 -4.02 -18.45 22.43
N TYR A 148 -3.87 -19.78 22.41
CA TYR A 148 -4.15 -20.60 21.23
C TYR A 148 -5.58 -20.40 20.70
N GLY A 149 -6.58 -20.38 21.59
CA GLY A 149 -7.98 -20.15 21.19
C GLY A 149 -8.20 -18.77 20.56
N THR A 150 -7.57 -17.73 21.11
CA THR A 150 -7.65 -16.36 20.56
C THR A 150 -7.14 -16.31 19.12
N GLU A 151 -5.95 -16.86 18.90
CA GLU A 151 -5.29 -16.89 17.59
C GLU A 151 -5.97 -17.81 16.59
N PHE A 152 -6.44 -18.97 17.04
CA PHE A 152 -7.30 -19.84 16.25
C PHE A 152 -8.58 -19.12 15.82
N GLY A 153 -9.19 -18.35 16.72
CA GLY A 153 -10.37 -17.54 16.44
C GLY A 153 -10.09 -16.47 15.38
N ALA A 154 -8.95 -15.79 15.48
CA ALA A 154 -8.49 -14.82 14.49
C ALA A 154 -8.32 -15.47 13.10
N GLY A 155 -7.65 -16.63 13.03
CA GLY A 155 -7.50 -17.38 11.79
C GLY A 155 -8.83 -17.86 11.20
N TYR A 156 -9.74 -18.32 12.05
CA TYR A 156 -11.07 -18.75 11.63
C TYR A 156 -11.89 -17.58 11.06
N ALA A 157 -11.87 -16.41 11.71
CA ALA A 157 -12.51 -15.19 11.22
C ALA A 157 -11.87 -14.68 9.91
N ALA A 158 -10.54 -14.70 9.81
CA ALA A 158 -9.84 -14.38 8.56
C ALA A 158 -10.26 -15.32 7.41
N GLY A 159 -10.45 -16.61 7.69
CA GLY A 159 -11.08 -17.53 6.75
C GLY A 159 -12.49 -17.09 6.34
N GLN A 160 -13.34 -16.70 7.30
CA GLN A 160 -14.71 -16.23 7.04
C GLN A 160 -14.77 -15.04 6.09
N ASP A 161 -13.81 -14.13 6.19
CA ASP A 161 -13.92 -12.82 5.54
C ASP A 161 -12.92 -12.62 4.39
N ARG A 162 -11.83 -13.39 4.32
CA ARG A 162 -10.70 -13.13 3.40
C ARG A 162 -10.08 -14.38 2.76
N LEU A 163 -10.73 -15.55 2.82
CA LEU A 163 -10.15 -16.82 2.33
C LEU A 163 -9.60 -16.73 0.89
N TRP A 164 -10.38 -16.21 -0.07
CA TRP A 164 -9.92 -16.07 -1.45
C TRP A 164 -8.73 -15.11 -1.57
N LEU A 165 -8.79 -13.97 -0.87
CA LEU A 165 -7.73 -12.97 -0.88
C LEU A 165 -6.40 -13.52 -0.35
N MET A 166 -6.43 -14.23 0.78
CA MET A 166 -5.22 -14.86 1.35
C MET A 166 -4.61 -15.87 0.38
N ASP A 167 -5.44 -16.61 -0.35
CA ASP A 167 -5.00 -17.60 -1.33
C ASP A 167 -4.33 -16.91 -2.55
N LEU A 168 -4.89 -15.79 -3.02
CA LEU A 168 -4.26 -14.97 -4.05
C LEU A 168 -2.86 -14.50 -3.62
N PHE A 169 -2.73 -13.95 -2.41
CA PHE A 169 -1.48 -13.36 -1.94
C PHE A 169 -0.36 -14.41 -1.76
N ARG A 170 -0.68 -15.59 -1.22
CA ARG A 170 0.32 -16.67 -1.10
C ARG A 170 0.79 -17.21 -2.47
N HIS A 171 -0.05 -17.12 -3.51
CA HIS A 171 0.34 -17.47 -4.87
C HIS A 171 1.09 -16.34 -5.58
N ILE A 172 0.79 -15.07 -5.30
CA ILE A 172 1.59 -13.93 -5.78
C ILE A 172 3.03 -14.04 -5.26
N GLY A 173 3.20 -14.21 -3.94
CA GLY A 173 4.52 -14.30 -3.32
C GLY A 173 5.36 -15.49 -3.81
N ARG A 174 4.69 -16.59 -4.22
CA ARG A 174 5.36 -17.76 -4.82
C ARG A 174 5.56 -17.69 -6.33
N GLY A 175 5.06 -16.64 -6.99
CA GLY A 175 5.07 -16.53 -8.44
C GLY A 175 4.23 -17.62 -9.12
N GLU A 176 3.06 -17.93 -8.59
CA GLU A 176 2.14 -19.00 -9.05
C GLU A 176 0.72 -18.52 -9.39
N LEU A 177 0.46 -17.21 -9.27
CA LEU A 177 -0.83 -16.59 -9.53
C LEU A 177 -1.46 -16.98 -10.87
N THR A 178 -0.70 -17.08 -11.97
CA THR A 178 -1.21 -17.38 -13.31
C THR A 178 -1.67 -18.83 -13.44
N SER A 179 -0.99 -19.76 -12.78
CA SER A 179 -1.43 -21.15 -12.65
C SER A 179 -2.62 -21.29 -11.68
N PHE A 180 -2.75 -20.37 -10.72
CA PHE A 180 -3.87 -20.34 -9.79
C PHE A 180 -5.13 -19.70 -10.40
N ALA A 181 -5.07 -18.44 -10.80
CA ALA A 181 -6.23 -17.61 -11.15
C ALA A 181 -6.43 -17.37 -12.66
N GLY A 182 -5.44 -17.68 -13.51
CA GLY A 182 -5.52 -17.49 -14.96
C GLY A 182 -4.41 -16.62 -15.54
N GLY A 183 -4.25 -16.67 -16.87
CA GLY A 183 -3.15 -16.06 -17.60
C GLY A 183 -3.35 -14.62 -18.05
N ALA A 184 -4.36 -13.88 -17.56
CA ALA A 184 -4.52 -12.46 -17.88
C ALA A 184 -3.22 -11.66 -17.66
N LEU A 185 -2.94 -10.67 -18.53
CA LEU A 185 -1.65 -9.94 -18.53
C LEU A 185 -1.31 -9.31 -17.17
N ALA A 186 -2.30 -8.79 -16.44
CA ALA A 186 -2.07 -8.25 -15.11
C ALA A 186 -1.62 -9.32 -14.09
N ASN A 187 -2.18 -10.54 -14.15
CA ASN A 187 -1.72 -11.65 -13.31
C ASN A 187 -0.27 -12.01 -13.64
N GLN A 188 0.11 -11.99 -14.93
CA GLN A 188 1.50 -12.22 -15.34
C GLN A 188 2.41 -11.12 -14.77
N GLY A 189 2.00 -9.85 -14.87
CA GLY A 189 2.75 -8.70 -14.38
C GLY A 189 2.98 -8.72 -12.86
N LEU A 190 1.99 -9.13 -12.07
CA LEU A 190 2.11 -9.23 -10.60
C LEU A 190 3.17 -10.22 -10.17
N GLU A 191 3.18 -11.44 -10.74
CA GLU A 191 4.24 -12.40 -10.45
C GLU A 191 5.61 -11.87 -10.84
N GLN A 192 5.68 -11.22 -12.02
CA GLN A 192 6.91 -10.63 -12.56
C GLN A 192 7.42 -9.45 -11.73
N GLN A 193 6.55 -8.82 -10.94
CA GLN A 193 6.92 -7.75 -10.01
C GLN A 193 7.39 -8.31 -8.67
N PHE A 194 6.62 -9.22 -8.05
CA PHE A 194 6.84 -9.62 -6.66
C PHE A 194 7.83 -10.77 -6.50
N TRP A 195 7.72 -11.82 -7.32
CA TRP A 195 8.57 -12.99 -7.20
C TRP A 195 10.08 -12.70 -7.31
N PRO A 196 10.57 -11.87 -8.26
CA PRO A 196 12.01 -11.61 -8.34
C PRO A 196 12.58 -10.83 -7.15
N GLN A 197 11.74 -10.16 -6.33
CA GLN A 197 12.20 -9.49 -5.11
C GLN A 197 12.41 -10.46 -3.94
N ALA A 198 11.70 -11.59 -3.97
CA ALA A 198 11.70 -12.59 -2.91
C ALA A 198 11.55 -14.01 -3.52
N PRO A 199 12.51 -14.47 -4.36
CA PRO A 199 12.40 -15.74 -5.10
C PRO A 199 12.70 -16.93 -4.18
N TYR A 200 11.96 -17.06 -3.08
CA TYR A 200 12.22 -18.08 -2.05
C TYR A 200 11.85 -19.48 -2.52
N THR A 201 12.71 -20.44 -2.21
CA THR A 201 12.34 -21.85 -2.16
C THR A 201 11.51 -22.14 -0.91
N GLU A 202 10.83 -23.29 -0.85
CA GLU A 202 10.20 -23.72 0.41
C GLU A 202 11.23 -23.87 1.55
N ALA A 203 12.47 -24.26 1.25
CA ALA A 203 13.53 -24.32 2.26
C ALA A 203 13.90 -22.92 2.80
N ASP A 204 13.91 -21.88 1.96
CA ASP A 204 14.13 -20.49 2.42
C ASP A 204 12.95 -20.00 3.29
N LEU A 205 11.71 -20.39 2.97
CA LEU A 205 10.54 -20.05 3.77
C LEU A 205 10.54 -20.78 5.13
N GLU A 206 10.91 -22.06 5.15
CA GLU A 206 11.06 -22.85 6.38
C GLU A 206 12.19 -22.32 7.26
N ALA A 207 13.30 -21.89 6.66
CA ALA A 207 14.42 -21.29 7.38
C ALA A 207 14.02 -20.01 8.13
N GLN A 208 13.13 -19.20 7.57
CA GLN A 208 12.60 -17.99 8.23
C GLN A 208 11.75 -18.32 9.46
N VAL A 209 10.87 -19.32 9.34
CA VAL A 209 10.07 -19.81 10.49
C VAL A 209 11.00 -20.27 11.62
N GLU A 210 12.03 -21.04 11.26
CA GLU A 210 13.01 -21.54 12.21
C GLU A 210 13.88 -20.43 12.82
N TYR A 211 14.25 -19.43 12.02
CA TYR A 211 15.02 -18.28 12.48
C TYR A 211 14.28 -17.54 13.59
N ILE A 212 13.03 -17.13 13.35
CA ILE A 212 12.20 -16.43 14.34
C ILE A 212 12.05 -17.29 15.61
N ARG A 213 11.77 -18.59 15.44
CA ARG A 213 11.61 -19.52 16.57
C ARG A 213 12.85 -19.61 17.46
N THR A 214 14.05 -19.45 16.91
CA THR A 214 15.31 -19.75 17.60
C THR A 214 16.14 -18.51 17.97
N HIS A 215 15.94 -17.38 17.30
CA HIS A 215 16.75 -16.17 17.48
C HIS A 215 16.02 -15.08 18.29
N GLU A 216 14.69 -15.11 18.35
CA GLU A 216 13.87 -14.12 19.08
C GLU A 216 13.47 -14.57 20.51
N GLY A 217 14.17 -15.60 21.03
CA GLY A 217 13.95 -16.15 22.37
C GLY A 217 12.51 -16.60 22.62
N ALA A 218 12.02 -16.39 23.85
CA ALA A 218 10.67 -16.79 24.25
C ALA A 218 9.56 -16.07 23.44
N ARG A 219 9.82 -14.84 22.96
CA ARG A 219 8.87 -14.11 22.11
C ARG A 219 8.76 -14.78 20.73
N GLY A 220 9.89 -15.20 20.16
CA GLY A 220 9.94 -15.98 18.92
C GLY A 220 9.20 -17.29 18.98
N GLU A 221 9.44 -18.09 20.03
CA GLU A 221 8.73 -19.34 20.26
C GLU A 221 7.21 -19.13 20.37
N GLN A 222 6.79 -18.11 21.14
CA GLN A 222 5.37 -17.77 21.29
C GLN A 222 4.76 -17.24 19.98
N ALA A 223 5.48 -16.40 19.23
CA ALA A 223 4.99 -15.85 17.97
C ALA A 223 4.76 -16.96 16.92
N MET A 224 5.64 -17.96 16.86
CA MET A 224 5.45 -19.10 15.97
C MET A 224 4.33 -20.04 16.43
N ALA A 225 4.12 -20.18 17.74
CA ALA A 225 2.96 -20.90 18.28
C ALA A 225 1.64 -20.19 17.95
N ASP A 226 1.60 -18.86 18.07
CA ASP A 226 0.45 -18.02 17.72
C ASP A 226 0.15 -18.10 16.22
N ALA A 227 1.18 -17.98 15.37
CA ALA A 227 1.05 -18.14 13.92
C ALA A 227 0.51 -19.54 13.54
N GLN A 228 0.95 -20.60 14.22
CA GLN A 228 0.43 -21.95 13.98
C GLN A 228 -1.04 -22.08 14.39
N ALA A 229 -1.43 -21.50 15.52
CA ALA A 229 -2.83 -21.47 15.95
C ALA A 229 -3.73 -20.73 14.94
N TYR A 230 -3.24 -19.60 14.41
CA TYR A 230 -3.90 -18.85 13.35
C TYR A 230 -4.07 -19.70 12.06
N VAL A 231 -3.03 -20.43 11.62
CA VAL A 231 -3.12 -21.38 10.49
C VAL A 231 -4.17 -22.46 10.75
N ASP A 232 -4.21 -23.03 11.95
CA ASP A 232 -5.17 -24.05 12.33
C ASP A 232 -6.61 -23.52 12.23
N GLY A 233 -6.83 -22.25 12.64
CA GLY A 233 -8.09 -21.52 12.50
C GLY A 233 -8.53 -21.36 11.05
N ILE A 234 -7.64 -20.86 10.18
CA ILE A 234 -7.91 -20.72 8.74
C ILE A 234 -8.30 -22.08 8.16
N ASN A 235 -7.53 -23.12 8.49
CA ASN A 235 -7.73 -24.46 7.96
C ASN A 235 -9.03 -25.12 8.46
N ALA A 236 -9.44 -24.81 9.69
CA ALA A 236 -10.73 -25.25 10.22
C ALA A 236 -11.89 -24.62 9.45
N TYR A 237 -11.85 -23.30 9.19
CA TYR A 237 -12.87 -22.64 8.38
C TYR A 237 -12.88 -23.16 6.94
N ARG A 238 -11.71 -23.27 6.31
CA ARG A 238 -11.53 -23.82 4.95
C ARG A 238 -12.24 -25.16 4.78
N LYS A 239 -12.02 -26.10 5.71
CA LYS A 239 -12.68 -27.40 5.70
C LYS A 239 -14.19 -27.25 5.84
N LYS A 240 -14.63 -26.46 6.82
CA LYS A 240 -16.06 -26.25 7.12
C LYS A 240 -16.80 -25.65 5.92
N SER A 241 -16.24 -24.62 5.28
CA SER A 241 -16.83 -23.97 4.10
C SER A 241 -16.86 -24.90 2.88
N LYS A 242 -15.82 -25.74 2.71
CA LYS A 242 -15.75 -26.74 1.63
C LYS A 242 -16.81 -27.84 1.80
N ASP A 243 -16.97 -28.35 3.01
CA ASP A 243 -17.96 -29.37 3.35
C ASP A 243 -19.39 -28.81 3.24
N GLY A 244 -19.59 -27.58 3.70
CA GLY A 244 -20.86 -26.86 3.64
C GLY A 244 -21.20 -26.21 2.29
N ARG A 245 -20.26 -26.19 1.33
CA ARG A 245 -20.39 -25.60 -0.02
C ARG A 245 -20.72 -24.10 -0.04
N TYR A 246 -20.23 -23.35 0.95
CA TYR A 246 -20.35 -21.89 1.03
C TYR A 246 -18.98 -21.19 0.98
N PHE A 247 -17.98 -21.86 0.40
CA PHE A 247 -16.69 -21.26 0.10
C PHE A 247 -16.78 -20.20 -1.00
N PRO A 248 -15.77 -19.32 -1.16
CA PRO A 248 -15.77 -18.27 -2.18
C PRO A 248 -16.01 -18.82 -3.60
N GLY A 249 -16.93 -18.19 -4.34
CA GLY A 249 -17.36 -18.65 -5.67
C GLY A 249 -16.24 -18.59 -6.72
N GLU A 250 -15.21 -17.78 -6.48
CA GLU A 250 -14.02 -17.64 -7.31
C GLU A 250 -13.30 -18.98 -7.53
N TYR A 251 -13.30 -19.88 -6.52
CA TYR A 251 -12.75 -21.23 -6.67
C TYR A 251 -13.49 -22.06 -7.72
N VAL A 252 -14.79 -21.85 -7.89
CA VAL A 252 -15.56 -22.47 -8.98
C VAL A 252 -15.23 -21.81 -10.31
N LEU A 253 -15.24 -20.48 -10.35
CA LEU A 253 -15.07 -19.72 -11.60
C LEU A 253 -13.68 -19.92 -12.22
N THR A 254 -12.66 -20.13 -11.39
CA THR A 254 -11.28 -20.46 -11.80
C THR A 254 -11.04 -21.97 -11.97
N GLY A 255 -12.08 -22.80 -11.80
CA GLY A 255 -12.03 -24.24 -12.07
C GLY A 255 -11.24 -25.06 -11.04
N LYS A 256 -11.05 -24.54 -9.82
CA LYS A 256 -10.43 -25.28 -8.70
C LYS A 256 -11.40 -26.24 -8.02
N ILE A 257 -12.69 -25.91 -8.04
CA ILE A 257 -13.77 -26.76 -7.50
C ILE A 257 -14.92 -26.83 -8.49
N ASP A 258 -15.45 -28.03 -8.72
CA ASP A 258 -16.65 -28.22 -9.53
C ASP A 258 -17.92 -27.88 -8.73
N ALA A 259 -18.75 -26.99 -9.28
CA ALA A 259 -19.94 -26.46 -8.60
C ALA A 259 -20.97 -27.53 -8.20
N ILE A 260 -21.06 -28.65 -8.94
CA ILE A 260 -22.11 -29.65 -8.79
C ILE A 260 -21.59 -30.81 -7.94
N THR A 261 -20.49 -31.41 -8.36
CA THR A 261 -19.89 -32.59 -7.73
C THR A 261 -19.08 -32.25 -6.49
N ASN A 262 -18.66 -30.98 -6.32
CA ASN A 262 -17.73 -30.52 -5.27
C ASN A 262 -16.35 -31.21 -5.36
N ILE A 263 -16.01 -31.79 -6.51
CA ILE A 263 -14.67 -32.33 -6.78
C ILE A 263 -13.68 -31.18 -6.92
N GLY A 264 -12.48 -31.33 -6.35
CA GLY A 264 -11.50 -30.26 -6.19
C GLY A 264 -11.30 -29.88 -4.72
N GLU A 265 -10.26 -29.10 -4.42
CA GLU A 265 -9.85 -28.80 -3.04
C GLU A 265 -9.27 -27.39 -2.92
N ILE A 266 -9.54 -26.73 -1.79
CA ILE A 266 -8.81 -25.53 -1.38
C ILE A 266 -7.60 -26.01 -0.58
N GLN A 267 -6.39 -25.74 -1.06
CA GLN A 267 -5.20 -26.29 -0.41
C GLN A 267 -5.03 -25.74 1.02
N PRO A 268 -4.67 -26.59 1.99
CA PRO A 268 -4.44 -26.15 3.36
C PRO A 268 -3.34 -25.10 3.43
N PHE A 269 -3.49 -24.15 4.36
CA PHE A 269 -2.48 -23.16 4.66
C PHE A 269 -1.39 -23.76 5.57
N LYS A 270 -0.16 -23.25 5.41
CA LYS A 270 1.01 -23.60 6.23
C LYS A 270 1.67 -22.32 6.75
N LEU A 271 2.56 -22.43 7.74
CA LEU A 271 3.38 -21.30 8.21
C LEU A 271 4.17 -20.63 7.07
N THR A 272 4.70 -21.41 6.12
CA THR A 272 5.41 -20.87 4.96
C THR A 272 4.54 -20.02 4.04
N ASP A 273 3.21 -20.22 4.05
CA ASP A 273 2.28 -19.34 3.33
C ASP A 273 2.24 -17.94 3.94
N LEU A 274 2.36 -17.81 5.26
CA LEU A 274 2.35 -16.50 5.90
C LEU A 274 3.64 -15.75 5.61
N ILE A 275 4.79 -16.44 5.58
CA ILE A 275 6.05 -15.83 5.11
C ILE A 275 5.88 -15.33 3.67
N SER A 276 5.31 -16.14 2.78
CA SER A 276 5.07 -15.73 1.39
C SER A 276 4.14 -14.51 1.28
N ILE A 277 3.09 -14.44 2.09
CA ILE A 277 2.19 -13.29 2.15
C ILE A 277 2.92 -12.06 2.73
N ALA A 278 3.71 -12.24 3.79
CA ALA A 278 4.51 -11.18 4.40
C ALA A 278 5.51 -10.58 3.40
N SER A 279 6.16 -11.40 2.55
CA SER A 279 7.05 -10.92 1.48
C SER A 279 6.36 -9.96 0.51
N VAL A 280 5.09 -10.23 0.17
CA VAL A 280 4.30 -9.36 -0.72
C VAL A 280 3.95 -8.06 -0.01
N VAL A 281 3.42 -8.14 1.21
CA VAL A 281 2.99 -6.97 1.99
C VAL A 281 4.18 -6.08 2.37
N GLY A 282 5.20 -6.65 2.99
CA GLY A 282 6.39 -5.94 3.44
C GLY A 282 7.22 -5.39 2.29
N GLY A 283 7.42 -6.17 1.23
CA GLY A 283 8.08 -5.70 0.00
C GLY A 283 7.35 -4.54 -0.68
N GLN A 284 6.02 -4.49 -0.57
CA GLN A 284 5.19 -3.44 -1.15
C GLN A 284 5.20 -2.13 -0.37
N PHE A 285 5.10 -2.18 0.96
CA PHE A 285 4.83 -0.99 1.78
C PHE A 285 5.99 -0.54 2.67
N GLY A 286 6.92 -1.45 2.96
CA GLY A 286 7.97 -1.30 3.97
C GLY A 286 9.40 -1.20 3.41
N GLY A 287 9.55 -0.95 2.11
CA GLY A 287 10.84 -0.86 1.44
C GLY A 287 11.35 0.58 1.28
N GLY A 288 12.65 0.71 1.01
CA GLY A 288 13.30 1.94 0.56
C GLY A 288 14.69 1.63 -0.02
N GLY A 289 15.22 2.52 -0.86
CA GLY A 289 16.46 2.29 -1.64
C GLY A 289 16.31 1.36 -2.85
N GLY A 290 17.44 0.95 -3.44
CA GLY A 290 17.55 0.05 -4.59
C GLY A 290 17.43 0.75 -5.96
N GLY A 291 17.53 2.08 -5.99
CA GLY A 291 17.38 2.91 -7.19
C GLY A 291 18.70 3.31 -7.85
N GLU A 292 19.82 2.79 -7.36
CA GLU A 292 21.14 3.37 -7.58
C GLU A 292 21.61 3.26 -9.04
N VAL A 293 21.22 2.21 -9.78
CA VAL A 293 21.52 2.09 -11.22
C VAL A 293 20.85 3.21 -12.00
N GLN A 294 19.56 3.48 -11.74
CA GLN A 294 18.80 4.54 -12.40
C GLN A 294 19.32 5.94 -12.03
N ALA A 295 19.73 6.11 -10.76
CA ALA A 295 20.40 7.31 -10.28
C ALA A 295 21.73 7.53 -11.02
N ALA A 296 22.56 6.49 -11.16
CA ALA A 296 23.82 6.54 -11.90
C ALA A 296 23.62 6.91 -13.38
N LEU A 297 22.57 6.38 -14.05
CA LEU A 297 22.27 6.73 -15.44
C LEU A 297 21.94 8.22 -15.61
N SER A 298 21.18 8.81 -14.68
CA SER A 298 20.90 10.25 -14.69
C SER A 298 22.13 11.12 -14.37
N LEU A 299 23.00 10.66 -13.47
CA LEU A 299 24.28 11.31 -13.21
C LEU A 299 25.16 11.32 -14.46
N LEU A 300 25.30 10.18 -15.14
CA LEU A 300 26.09 10.06 -16.37
C LEU A 300 25.53 10.95 -17.48
N SER A 301 24.20 11.02 -17.63
CA SER A 301 23.55 11.94 -18.58
C SER A 301 23.86 13.40 -18.26
N ALA A 302 23.85 13.79 -16.98
CA ALA A 302 24.21 15.15 -16.56
C ALA A 302 25.68 15.46 -16.82
N GLN A 303 26.59 14.53 -16.52
CA GLN A 303 28.02 14.66 -16.78
C GLN A 303 28.35 14.71 -18.28
N GLN A 304 27.61 13.98 -19.11
CA GLN A 304 27.74 14.04 -20.57
C GLN A 304 27.37 15.43 -21.10
N LYS A 305 26.28 16.01 -20.59
CA LYS A 305 25.81 17.33 -21.04
C LYS A 305 26.68 18.49 -20.56
N TYR A 306 27.07 18.49 -19.29
CA TYR A 306 27.71 19.64 -18.65
C TYR A 306 29.20 19.43 -18.30
N GLY A 307 29.75 18.25 -18.56
CA GLY A 307 31.05 17.83 -18.05
C GLY A 307 30.95 17.30 -16.61
N VAL A 308 31.97 16.57 -16.16
CA VAL A 308 31.94 15.82 -14.89
C VAL A 308 31.61 16.70 -13.67
N ALA A 309 32.32 17.79 -13.49
CA ALA A 309 32.17 18.64 -12.29
C ALA A 309 30.80 19.34 -12.26
N GLU A 310 30.45 20.04 -13.33
CA GLU A 310 29.18 20.79 -13.41
C GLU A 310 27.97 19.86 -13.52
N GLY A 311 28.09 18.76 -14.26
CA GLY A 311 27.03 17.75 -14.37
C GLY A 311 26.74 17.09 -13.03
N THR A 312 27.75 16.80 -12.22
CA THR A 312 27.56 16.31 -10.85
C THR A 312 26.87 17.35 -9.97
N LYS A 313 27.26 18.64 -10.08
CA LYS A 313 26.60 19.73 -9.35
C LYS A 313 25.12 19.87 -9.72
N VAL A 314 24.82 19.82 -11.02
CA VAL A 314 23.44 19.82 -11.53
C VAL A 314 22.67 18.63 -10.98
N TRP A 315 23.20 17.42 -11.13
CA TRP A 315 22.55 16.20 -10.66
C TRP A 315 22.28 16.22 -9.14
N GLU A 316 23.25 16.65 -8.33
CA GLU A 316 23.05 16.76 -6.87
C GLU A 316 21.95 17.75 -6.49
N SER A 317 21.78 18.83 -7.27
CA SER A 317 20.72 19.81 -7.02
C SER A 317 19.32 19.28 -7.32
N PHE A 318 19.18 18.27 -8.21
CA PHE A 318 17.94 17.52 -8.40
C PHE A 318 17.80 16.35 -7.42
N ARG A 319 18.92 15.77 -6.97
CA ARG A 319 18.89 14.62 -6.06
C ARG A 319 18.27 14.96 -4.71
N GLN A 320 18.47 16.19 -4.21
CA GLN A 320 17.80 16.75 -3.02
C GLN A 320 17.76 15.80 -1.81
N ARG A 321 18.87 15.08 -1.58
CA ARG A 321 18.97 13.99 -0.58
C ARG A 321 18.52 14.42 0.82
N ASN A 322 18.92 15.61 1.22
CA ASN A 322 18.66 16.17 2.54
C ASN A 322 18.26 17.64 2.38
N ASP A 323 17.17 17.87 1.64
CA ASP A 323 16.68 19.22 1.36
C ASP A 323 16.31 19.95 2.67
N PRO A 324 16.79 21.19 2.89
CA PRO A 324 16.50 21.96 4.10
C PRO A 324 15.11 22.60 4.12
N GLU A 325 14.37 22.60 3.01
CA GLU A 325 13.00 23.13 2.93
C GLU A 325 11.95 22.02 2.97
N ALA A 326 12.36 20.75 3.04
CA ALA A 326 11.42 19.64 3.13
C ALA A 326 10.67 19.63 4.47
N VAL A 327 9.34 19.48 4.42
CA VAL A 327 8.50 19.28 5.60
C VAL A 327 8.91 18.03 6.38
N LEU A 328 9.04 18.16 7.70
CA LEU A 328 9.58 17.13 8.59
C LEU A 328 8.50 16.55 9.50
N THR A 329 8.65 15.28 9.88
CA THR A 329 7.82 14.66 10.93
C THR A 329 8.30 15.09 12.33
N ILE A 330 9.61 15.05 12.57
CA ILE A 330 10.27 15.65 13.73
C ILE A 330 10.78 17.03 13.30
N HIS A 331 10.22 18.07 13.92
CA HIS A 331 10.53 19.47 13.58
C HIS A 331 11.06 20.27 14.78
N ASP A 332 11.39 19.60 15.88
CA ASP A 332 11.94 20.23 17.09
C ASP A 332 13.42 20.65 16.96
N GLY A 333 14.02 20.46 15.79
CA GLY A 333 15.43 20.74 15.48
C GLY A 333 16.39 19.59 15.79
N THR A 334 15.89 18.43 16.22
CA THR A 334 16.74 17.25 16.42
C THR A 334 17.17 16.66 15.07
N SER A 335 18.48 16.38 14.95
CA SER A 335 19.07 15.80 13.74
C SER A 335 19.42 14.33 13.93
N PHE A 336 19.13 13.52 12.90
CA PHE A 336 19.42 12.10 12.83
C PHE A 336 20.19 11.80 11.53
N PRO A 337 21.54 11.76 11.56
CA PRO A 337 22.33 11.50 10.36
C PRO A 337 22.15 10.06 9.84
N TYR A 338 21.62 9.90 8.62
CA TYR A 338 21.53 8.59 7.96
C TYR A 338 21.62 8.72 6.44
N ALA A 339 22.33 7.78 5.80
CA ALA A 339 22.52 7.71 4.34
C ALA A 339 23.00 9.03 3.67
N ASN A 340 23.71 9.88 4.44
CA ASN A 340 24.21 11.16 3.95
C ASN A 340 25.32 10.98 2.92
N LYS A 341 25.45 11.97 2.03
CA LYS A 341 26.55 12.03 1.07
C LYS A 341 27.89 12.13 1.80
N PRO A 342 28.88 11.27 1.50
CA PRO A 342 30.21 11.39 2.07
C PRO A 342 31.00 12.54 1.44
N ASP A 343 31.93 13.14 2.20
CA ASP A 343 32.85 14.18 1.69
C ASP A 343 33.71 13.68 0.52
N LYS A 344 34.10 12.40 0.58
CA LYS A 344 34.89 11.70 -0.43
C LYS A 344 34.28 10.33 -0.66
N ALA A 345 33.48 10.20 -1.71
CA ALA A 345 32.90 8.93 -2.11
C ALA A 345 34.01 7.92 -2.50
N VAL A 346 33.89 6.70 -1.99
CA VAL A 346 34.75 5.55 -2.34
C VAL A 346 33.89 4.37 -2.75
N GLY A 347 34.48 3.44 -3.50
CA GLY A 347 33.80 2.20 -3.89
C GLY A 347 32.70 2.35 -4.94
N THR A 348 32.43 3.54 -5.48
CA THR A 348 31.40 3.73 -6.53
C THR A 348 31.71 2.92 -7.79
N ALA A 349 30.70 2.27 -8.33
CA ALA A 349 30.73 1.45 -9.53
C ALA A 349 29.75 2.01 -10.58
N LEU A 350 30.11 3.13 -11.21
CA LEU A 350 29.30 3.69 -12.31
C LEU A 350 29.43 2.80 -13.56
N PRO A 351 28.33 2.49 -14.26
CA PRO A 351 28.40 1.73 -15.50
C PRO A 351 29.07 2.54 -16.61
N ASP A 352 29.72 1.86 -17.55
CA ASP A 352 30.13 2.46 -18.81
C ASP A 352 28.88 2.89 -19.59
N GLN A 353 28.99 4.00 -20.32
CA GLN A 353 27.87 4.58 -21.06
C GLN A 353 27.24 3.57 -22.03
N GLY A 354 25.91 3.41 -21.96
CA GLY A 354 25.16 2.51 -22.82
C GLY A 354 25.38 1.01 -22.57
N SER A 355 26.13 0.63 -21.52
CA SER A 355 26.44 -0.79 -21.25
C SER A 355 25.34 -1.53 -20.49
N VAL A 356 24.48 -0.81 -19.76
CA VAL A 356 23.45 -1.36 -18.86
C VAL A 356 22.36 -2.06 -19.66
N THR A 357 22.08 -3.31 -19.28
CA THR A 357 20.98 -4.14 -19.79
C THR A 357 20.27 -4.76 -18.59
N ALA A 358 18.95 -4.64 -18.49
CA ALA A 358 18.17 -5.35 -17.47
C ALA A 358 18.33 -6.87 -17.62
N GLU A 359 18.40 -7.59 -16.49
CA GLU A 359 18.43 -9.05 -16.49
C GLU A 359 17.09 -9.58 -17.02
N PRO A 360 17.08 -10.46 -18.03
CA PRO A 360 15.82 -11.03 -18.51
C PRO A 360 15.17 -11.90 -17.44
N LEU A 361 13.91 -11.61 -17.11
CA LEU A 361 13.14 -12.40 -16.15
C LEU A 361 12.38 -13.56 -16.82
N ILE A 362 11.88 -13.35 -18.05
CA ILE A 362 10.91 -14.24 -18.69
C ILE A 362 11.53 -15.00 -19.85
N TYR A 363 11.38 -16.33 -19.81
CA TYR A 363 11.87 -17.29 -20.78
C TYR A 363 10.76 -18.25 -21.24
N ASP A 364 11.03 -18.98 -22.33
CA ASP A 364 10.21 -20.11 -22.82
C ASP A 364 8.71 -19.81 -22.98
N ARG A 365 8.38 -18.61 -23.48
CA ARG A 365 6.98 -18.22 -23.75
C ARG A 365 6.34 -19.16 -24.78
N THR A 366 5.18 -19.71 -24.45
CA THR A 366 4.35 -20.48 -25.40
C THR A 366 2.89 -20.04 -25.35
N GLY A 367 2.15 -20.31 -26.42
CA GLY A 367 0.73 -20.00 -26.52
C GLY A 367 0.45 -18.50 -26.40
N SER A 368 -0.40 -18.11 -25.45
CA SER A 368 -0.82 -16.73 -25.23
C SER A 368 0.10 -15.90 -24.33
N ALA A 369 1.22 -16.44 -23.85
CA ALA A 369 2.11 -15.73 -22.94
C ALA A 369 2.60 -14.40 -23.53
N GLY A 370 2.48 -13.30 -22.77
CA GLY A 370 2.76 -11.95 -23.27
C GLY A 370 1.77 -11.40 -24.31
N THR A 371 0.66 -12.10 -24.58
CA THR A 371 -0.39 -11.65 -25.49
C THR A 371 -1.74 -11.59 -24.76
N GLY A 372 -2.59 -10.63 -25.09
CA GLY A 372 -3.96 -10.55 -24.58
C GLY A 372 -4.95 -11.46 -25.32
N VAL A 373 -4.46 -12.50 -26.02
CA VAL A 373 -5.32 -13.34 -26.88
C VAL A 373 -6.25 -14.19 -26.03
N LYS A 374 -7.55 -14.08 -26.29
CA LYS A 374 -8.61 -14.84 -25.63
C LYS A 374 -8.99 -16.08 -26.43
N ALA A 375 -9.45 -17.13 -25.75
CA ALA A 375 -10.03 -18.32 -26.35
C ALA A 375 -11.51 -18.46 -25.93
N PRO A 376 -12.38 -19.00 -26.81
CA PRO A 376 -13.77 -19.25 -26.43
C PRO A 376 -13.86 -20.24 -25.26
N VAL A 377 -14.56 -19.84 -24.20
CA VAL A 377 -14.88 -20.70 -23.06
C VAL A 377 -16.36 -21.04 -23.09
N LYS A 378 -16.70 -22.34 -23.14
CA LYS A 378 -18.08 -22.80 -23.05
C LYS A 378 -18.52 -22.81 -21.59
N ALA A 379 -19.15 -21.72 -21.14
CA ALA A 379 -19.77 -21.64 -19.81
C ALA A 379 -21.19 -22.24 -19.82
N PRO A 380 -21.59 -23.03 -18.80
CA PRO A 380 -22.99 -23.36 -18.56
C PRO A 380 -23.85 -22.09 -18.46
N ALA A 381 -25.13 -22.18 -18.85
CA ALA A 381 -26.03 -21.02 -18.83
C ALA A 381 -26.09 -20.33 -17.45
N SER A 382 -25.98 -21.10 -16.37
CA SER A 382 -25.94 -20.61 -14.99
C SER A 382 -24.71 -19.75 -14.65
N LEU A 383 -23.58 -19.93 -15.36
CA LEU A 383 -22.33 -19.21 -15.08
C LEU A 383 -22.03 -18.09 -16.07
N LYS A 384 -22.85 -17.94 -17.11
CA LYS A 384 -22.58 -17.01 -18.23
C LYS A 384 -22.43 -15.55 -17.79
N LYS A 385 -23.07 -15.15 -16.70
CA LYS A 385 -22.99 -13.78 -16.14
C LYS A 385 -21.66 -13.47 -15.45
N ALA A 386 -20.93 -14.49 -15.01
CA ALA A 386 -19.60 -14.35 -14.42
C ALA A 386 -18.46 -14.67 -15.42
N GLN A 387 -18.81 -14.88 -16.70
CA GLN A 387 -17.82 -15.19 -17.72
C GLN A 387 -16.89 -14.00 -17.96
N GLY A 388 -15.58 -14.23 -17.91
CA GLY A 388 -14.56 -13.21 -18.15
C GLY A 388 -14.39 -12.19 -17.01
N ILE A 389 -14.89 -12.49 -15.80
CA ILE A 389 -14.79 -11.59 -14.65
C ILE A 389 -13.34 -11.21 -14.28
N PHE A 390 -12.37 -12.05 -14.63
CA PHE A 390 -10.93 -11.86 -14.43
C PHE A 390 -10.14 -11.77 -15.75
N ASP A 391 -10.80 -11.42 -16.86
CA ASP A 391 -10.11 -11.20 -18.16
C ASP A 391 -9.05 -10.07 -18.09
N LYS A 392 -9.17 -9.17 -17.12
CA LYS A 392 -8.19 -8.11 -16.83
C LYS A 392 -7.23 -8.46 -15.68
N GLY A 393 -7.29 -9.70 -15.19
CA GLY A 393 -6.62 -10.15 -13.98
C GLY A 393 -7.53 -10.12 -12.74
N VAL A 394 -7.12 -10.85 -11.70
CA VAL A 394 -7.76 -10.78 -10.36
C VAL A 394 -7.39 -9.51 -9.61
N ILE A 395 -6.24 -8.94 -9.96
CA ILE A 395 -5.82 -7.60 -9.56
C ILE A 395 -5.45 -6.90 -10.86
N PRO A 396 -6.26 -5.96 -11.38
CA PRO A 396 -5.97 -5.29 -12.64
C PRO A 396 -4.62 -4.57 -12.63
N GLU A 397 -4.00 -4.34 -13.79
CA GLU A 397 -2.73 -3.60 -13.88
C GLU A 397 -2.84 -2.19 -13.28
N GLY A 398 -1.77 -1.66 -12.69
CA GLY A 398 -1.81 -0.42 -11.89
C GLY A 398 -2.44 -0.60 -10.50
N SER A 399 -3.09 -1.77 -10.30
CA SER A 399 -3.57 -2.48 -9.10
C SER A 399 -2.97 -2.06 -7.79
N LEU A 400 -1.85 -2.71 -7.57
CA LEU A 400 -1.06 -2.52 -6.39
C LEU A 400 -0.12 -1.34 -6.63
N PRO A 401 0.23 -0.60 -5.57
CA PRO A 401 1.15 0.50 -5.70
C PRO A 401 2.45 0.02 -6.39
N GLY A 402 2.87 0.63 -7.50
CA GLY A 402 4.07 0.16 -8.22
C GLY A 402 3.89 -1.06 -9.15
N SER A 403 2.67 -1.52 -9.43
CA SER A 403 2.41 -2.57 -10.44
C SER A 403 2.23 -1.98 -11.86
N GLY A 404 3.04 -2.41 -12.83
CA GLY A 404 2.98 -1.98 -14.24
C GLY A 404 4.35 -1.72 -14.86
N SER A 405 4.42 -1.58 -16.18
CA SER A 405 5.67 -1.24 -16.88
C SER A 405 6.15 0.17 -16.49
N GLY A 406 7.33 0.30 -15.86
CA GLY A 406 7.91 1.59 -15.47
C GLY A 406 7.44 2.15 -14.12
N ALA A 407 6.79 1.33 -13.30
CA ALA A 407 6.18 1.78 -12.06
C ALA A 407 7.21 2.00 -10.93
N GLN A 408 7.21 3.22 -10.37
CA GLN A 408 8.00 3.58 -9.19
C GLN A 408 7.40 2.95 -7.92
N LYS A 409 8.26 2.60 -6.94
CA LYS A 409 7.82 2.13 -5.61
C LYS A 409 6.95 3.22 -4.98
N ARG A 410 5.71 2.89 -4.59
CA ARG A 410 4.72 3.82 -4.07
C ARG A 410 4.63 3.73 -2.53
N GLY A 411 4.53 4.87 -1.84
CA GLY A 411 4.34 4.98 -0.39
C GLY A 411 3.08 5.79 -0.07
N MET A 412 2.16 5.23 0.71
CA MET A 412 0.82 5.79 0.91
C MET A 412 0.41 5.63 2.36
N SER A 413 0.18 6.71 3.11
CA SER A 413 -0.51 6.76 4.42
C SER A 413 -0.49 8.20 4.94
N ASN A 414 -1.41 8.60 5.82
CA ASN A 414 -1.30 9.86 6.54
C ASN A 414 -1.45 9.73 8.07
N ALA A 415 -0.85 10.67 8.79
CA ALA A 415 -0.95 10.78 10.24
C ALA A 415 -0.92 12.26 10.65
N LEU A 416 -1.82 12.62 11.56
CA LEU A 416 -1.90 13.93 12.21
C LEU A 416 -2.07 13.67 13.70
N LEU A 417 -1.20 14.20 14.55
CA LEU A 417 -1.29 14.08 16.00
C LEU A 417 -1.01 15.42 16.64
N VAL A 418 -1.79 15.80 17.66
CA VAL A 418 -1.59 17.03 18.42
C VAL A 418 -1.45 16.69 19.89
N SER A 419 -0.38 17.18 20.52
CA SER A 419 -0.14 16.95 21.96
C SER A 419 -1.13 17.69 22.84
N GLY A 420 -1.40 17.13 24.02
CA GLY A 420 -2.44 17.60 24.94
C GLY A 420 -2.36 19.08 25.33
N LYS A 421 -1.18 19.69 25.28
CA LYS A 421 -1.00 21.14 25.57
C LYS A 421 -1.83 22.04 24.65
N SER A 422 -2.07 21.62 23.41
CA SER A 422 -2.79 22.41 22.40
C SER A 422 -4.21 21.88 22.13
N THR A 423 -4.62 20.78 22.78
CA THR A 423 -5.97 20.23 22.62
C THR A 423 -6.96 20.84 23.62
N ALA A 424 -8.25 20.77 23.30
CA ALA A 424 -9.31 21.29 24.16
C ALA A 424 -9.46 20.51 25.48
N SER A 425 -9.13 19.22 25.47
CA SER A 425 -9.29 18.32 26.60
C SER A 425 -8.06 18.24 27.50
N GLY A 426 -6.88 18.65 27.01
CA GLY A 426 -5.60 18.39 27.67
C GLY A 426 -4.99 17.02 27.34
N HIS A 427 -5.66 16.19 26.53
CA HIS A 427 -5.17 14.88 26.09
C HIS A 427 -4.74 14.90 24.62
N PRO A 428 -3.73 14.12 24.22
CA PRO A 428 -3.37 13.99 22.80
C PRO A 428 -4.55 13.55 21.93
N VAL A 429 -4.66 14.15 20.75
CA VAL A 429 -5.66 13.82 19.72
C VAL A 429 -4.93 13.35 18.48
N ALA A 430 -5.37 12.23 17.89
CA ALA A 430 -4.79 11.71 16.67
C ALA A 430 -5.84 11.37 15.61
N VAL A 431 -5.51 11.68 14.35
CA VAL A 431 -6.21 11.26 13.15
C VAL A 431 -5.18 10.64 12.23
N PHE A 432 -5.14 9.31 12.17
CA PHE A 432 -4.11 8.59 11.43
C PHE A 432 -4.65 7.34 10.76
N GLY A 433 -3.89 6.82 9.81
CA GLY A 433 -4.22 5.56 9.19
C GLY A 433 -3.47 5.29 7.89
N PRO A 434 -3.34 4.01 7.52
CA PRO A 434 -2.69 3.62 6.29
C PRO A 434 -3.58 3.90 5.07
N GLN A 435 -2.94 4.33 3.98
CA GLN A 435 -3.56 4.35 2.66
C GLN A 435 -3.00 3.14 1.92
N THR A 436 -3.71 2.01 1.89
CA THR A 436 -3.21 0.80 1.21
C THR A 436 -3.77 0.62 -0.19
N GLY A 437 -4.50 1.61 -0.69
CA GLY A 437 -5.26 1.54 -1.94
C GLY A 437 -6.69 1.07 -1.70
N TYR A 438 -7.55 1.27 -2.69
CA TYR A 438 -8.99 1.02 -2.59
C TYR A 438 -9.35 -0.31 -3.27
N PHE A 439 -9.58 -1.34 -2.45
CA PHE A 439 -9.84 -2.71 -2.92
C PHE A 439 -11.17 -3.23 -2.39
N ALA A 440 -11.79 -4.16 -3.13
CA ALA A 440 -13.01 -4.85 -2.71
C ALA A 440 -12.81 -6.39 -2.78
N PRO A 441 -12.72 -7.08 -1.63
CA PRO A 441 -12.57 -6.51 -0.28
C PRO A 441 -11.26 -5.73 -0.10
N GLN A 442 -11.18 -4.94 0.96
CA GLN A 442 -9.93 -4.30 1.35
C GLN A 442 -8.86 -5.36 1.69
N LEU A 443 -7.58 -5.04 1.41
CA LEU A 443 -6.42 -5.89 1.69
C LEU A 443 -6.27 -6.24 3.17
N MET A 444 -6.77 -5.34 4.01
CA MET A 444 -6.78 -5.47 5.45
C MET A 444 -8.14 -5.96 5.95
N MET A 445 -8.13 -6.47 7.17
CA MET A 445 -9.30 -6.90 7.91
C MET A 445 -9.32 -6.19 9.27
N LEU A 446 -10.43 -5.50 9.57
CA LEU A 446 -10.70 -4.93 10.88
C LEU A 446 -11.22 -6.03 11.79
N GLN A 447 -10.64 -6.16 12.98
CA GLN A 447 -10.98 -7.18 13.97
C GLN A 447 -10.62 -6.72 15.38
N GLU A 448 -11.22 -7.37 16.39
CA GLU A 448 -10.83 -7.24 17.78
C GLU A 448 -10.35 -8.60 18.33
N LEU A 449 -9.24 -8.60 19.05
CA LEU A 449 -8.62 -9.77 19.69
C LEU A 449 -8.56 -9.58 21.20
N GLN A 450 -9.16 -10.50 21.94
CA GLN A 450 -9.17 -10.52 23.42
C GLN A 450 -8.79 -11.90 23.97
N GLY A 451 -7.70 -11.98 24.70
CA GLY A 451 -7.27 -13.22 25.36
C GLY A 451 -5.98 -13.06 26.17
N PRO A 452 -5.44 -14.15 26.74
CA PRO A 452 -4.21 -14.10 27.52
C PRO A 452 -3.03 -13.48 26.73
N GLY A 453 -2.57 -12.31 27.18
CA GLY A 453 -1.45 -11.58 26.57
C GLY A 453 -1.80 -10.81 25.28
N ILE A 454 -3.08 -10.69 24.92
CA ILE A 454 -3.56 -9.97 23.72
C ILE A 454 -4.82 -9.19 24.06
N SER A 455 -4.82 -7.88 23.83
CA SER A 455 -6.01 -7.04 23.97
C SER A 455 -5.90 -5.85 23.02
N ALA A 456 -6.43 -6.01 21.81
CA ALA A 456 -6.27 -5.01 20.76
C ALA A 456 -7.43 -5.04 19.75
N ARG A 457 -7.68 -3.90 19.11
CA ARG A 457 -8.64 -3.75 17.99
C ARG A 457 -7.99 -2.91 16.90
N GLY A 458 -8.21 -3.30 15.66
CA GLY A 458 -7.76 -2.54 14.51
C GLY A 458 -7.61 -3.45 13.30
N VAL A 459 -6.68 -3.10 12.42
CA VAL A 459 -6.50 -3.79 11.15
C VAL A 459 -5.22 -4.60 11.09
N SER A 460 -5.29 -5.69 10.32
CA SER A 460 -4.15 -6.49 9.89
C SER A 460 -4.29 -6.85 8.41
N PHE A 461 -3.19 -6.98 7.67
CA PHE A 461 -3.25 -7.54 6.32
C PHE A 461 -3.76 -8.98 6.35
N ALA A 462 -4.64 -9.32 5.40
CA ALA A 462 -5.21 -10.66 5.31
C ALA A 462 -4.10 -11.71 5.17
N GLY A 463 -4.12 -12.72 6.05
CA GLY A 463 -3.13 -13.80 6.07
C GLY A 463 -2.03 -13.63 7.11
N VAL A 464 -1.85 -12.43 7.66
CA VAL A 464 -0.88 -12.14 8.74
C VAL A 464 -1.58 -11.44 9.90
N GLY A 465 -2.80 -11.90 10.22
CA GLY A 465 -3.73 -11.27 11.16
C GLY A 465 -3.79 -11.88 12.55
N MET A 466 -2.73 -12.58 12.99
CA MET A 466 -2.59 -13.05 14.38
C MET A 466 -2.47 -11.88 15.37
N TYR A 467 -1.88 -10.77 14.91
CA TYR A 467 -1.78 -9.54 15.70
C TYR A 467 -2.38 -8.36 14.92
N ILE A 468 -2.97 -7.40 15.64
CA ILE A 468 -3.36 -6.10 15.08
C ILE A 468 -2.09 -5.35 14.69
N GLN A 469 -1.98 -4.92 13.43
CA GLN A 469 -0.79 -4.24 12.95
C GLN A 469 -0.91 -2.71 13.10
N MET A 470 -2.11 -2.16 12.93
CA MET A 470 -2.45 -0.77 13.19
C MET A 470 -3.81 -0.69 13.89
N GLY A 471 -3.92 0.06 14.98
CA GLY A 471 -5.11 -0.02 15.83
C GLY A 471 -4.98 0.66 17.18
N ARG A 472 -5.58 0.01 18.20
CA ARG A 472 -5.58 0.44 19.59
C ARG A 472 -5.49 -0.73 20.55
N GLY A 473 -4.85 -0.48 21.68
CA GLY A 473 -4.91 -1.30 22.88
C GLY A 473 -5.96 -0.74 23.84
N GLN A 474 -5.82 -1.01 25.13
CA GLN A 474 -6.77 -0.57 26.16
C GLN A 474 -6.77 0.95 26.39
N ASP A 475 -5.60 1.57 26.36
CA ASP A 475 -5.36 2.98 26.72
C ASP A 475 -4.36 3.70 25.79
N TYR A 476 -4.06 3.11 24.63
CA TYR A 476 -3.19 3.68 23.62
C TYR A 476 -3.64 3.29 22.21
N ALA A 477 -3.24 4.07 21.21
CA ALA A 477 -3.44 3.77 19.80
C ALA A 477 -2.14 3.96 19.00
N TRP A 478 -2.01 3.23 17.90
CA TRP A 478 -0.87 3.32 17.01
C TRP A 478 -1.25 3.14 15.54
N SER A 479 -0.46 3.76 14.68
CA SER A 479 -0.57 3.61 13.23
C SER A 479 0.78 3.88 12.56
N ALA A 480 0.85 3.59 11.25
CA ALA A 480 2.08 3.74 10.49
C ALA A 480 1.89 4.58 9.22
N THR A 481 2.97 5.23 8.78
CA THR A 481 3.15 5.67 7.39
C THR A 481 4.41 5.06 6.79
N SER A 482 4.44 4.77 5.48
CA SER A 482 5.69 4.39 4.79
C SER A 482 6.75 5.47 4.98
N ALA A 483 7.97 5.07 5.35
CA ALA A 483 9.05 6.01 5.61
C ALA A 483 10.00 6.15 4.41
N GLY A 484 10.20 5.06 3.65
CA GLY A 484 10.99 5.07 2.42
C GLY A 484 12.47 5.41 2.62
N GLN A 485 13.00 5.33 3.85
CA GLN A 485 14.43 5.47 4.06
C GLN A 485 15.20 4.30 3.45
N ASP A 486 16.48 4.53 3.16
CA ASP A 486 17.27 3.58 2.41
C ASP A 486 17.63 2.33 3.23
N ILE A 487 17.06 1.17 2.86
CA ILE A 487 17.38 -0.13 3.44
C ILE A 487 17.82 -1.16 2.37
N THR A 488 18.16 -0.69 1.18
CA THR A 488 18.51 -1.53 0.03
C THR A 488 19.62 -0.89 -0.77
N ASP A 489 20.76 -1.58 -0.91
CA ASP A 489 21.89 -1.11 -1.70
C ASP A 489 22.08 -1.93 -2.98
N THR A 490 22.59 -1.29 -4.03
CA THR A 490 23.03 -1.98 -5.25
C THR A 490 24.53 -2.27 -5.22
N TYR A 491 24.90 -3.54 -5.39
CA TYR A 491 26.29 -3.97 -5.53
C TYR A 491 26.63 -4.40 -6.97
N ALA A 492 27.75 -3.93 -7.49
CA ALA A 492 28.37 -4.37 -8.75
C ALA A 492 29.32 -5.53 -8.47
N ILE A 493 28.95 -6.75 -8.88
CA ILE A 493 29.77 -7.95 -8.79
C ILE A 493 30.54 -8.16 -10.10
N ASP A 494 31.86 -8.36 -10.00
CA ASP A 494 32.71 -8.70 -11.14
C ASP A 494 32.36 -10.11 -11.63
N LEU A 495 32.06 -10.25 -12.94
CA LEU A 495 31.77 -11.54 -13.53
C LEU A 495 33.07 -12.31 -13.82
N CYS A 496 33.02 -13.63 -13.66
CA CYS A 496 34.15 -14.52 -13.86
C CYS A 496 33.74 -15.80 -14.58
N GLU A 497 34.72 -16.59 -15.03
CA GLU A 497 34.52 -17.93 -15.57
C GLU A 497 35.40 -18.92 -14.79
N PRO A 498 34.85 -20.07 -14.36
CA PRO A 498 35.58 -21.03 -13.54
C PRO A 498 36.74 -21.72 -14.30
N ASP A 499 36.69 -21.73 -15.62
CA ASP A 499 37.73 -22.30 -16.49
C ASP A 499 38.82 -21.28 -16.89
N GLY A 500 38.71 -20.04 -16.43
CA GLY A 500 39.65 -18.96 -16.74
C GLY A 500 39.47 -18.34 -18.13
N SER A 501 38.42 -18.69 -18.87
CA SER A 501 38.05 -18.01 -20.11
C SER A 501 37.64 -16.55 -19.85
N THR A 502 37.54 -15.75 -20.92
CA THR A 502 37.22 -14.32 -20.79
C THR A 502 35.76 -14.15 -20.39
N PRO A 503 35.47 -13.52 -19.23
CA PRO A 503 34.10 -13.29 -18.80
C PRO A 503 33.36 -12.36 -19.77
N THR A 504 32.04 -12.53 -19.83
CA THR A 504 31.13 -11.69 -20.61
C THR A 504 30.00 -11.21 -19.72
N LYS A 505 29.11 -10.34 -20.23
CA LYS A 505 27.88 -10.01 -19.50
C LYS A 505 27.02 -11.26 -19.23
N ASP A 506 27.09 -12.28 -20.08
CA ASP A 506 26.28 -13.49 -19.95
C ASP A 506 26.85 -14.52 -18.96
N SER A 507 28.03 -14.26 -18.39
CA SER A 507 28.68 -15.15 -17.41
C SER A 507 27.80 -15.37 -16.17
N THR A 508 27.73 -16.61 -15.69
CA THR A 508 26.88 -17.03 -14.56
C THR A 508 27.67 -17.30 -13.28
N HIS A 509 28.94 -16.90 -13.25
CA HIS A 509 29.78 -16.90 -12.06
C HIS A 509 30.27 -15.48 -11.76
N TYR A 510 30.60 -15.22 -10.51
CA TYR A 510 31.08 -13.92 -10.05
C TYR A 510 32.20 -14.07 -9.03
N LEU A 511 33.06 -13.06 -8.93
CA LEU A 511 34.16 -13.07 -8.00
C LEU A 511 33.67 -12.70 -6.59
N TYR A 512 33.54 -13.70 -5.72
CA TYR A 512 33.25 -13.49 -4.30
C TYR A 512 34.52 -13.67 -3.47
N ARG A 513 35.03 -12.58 -2.90
CA ARG A 513 36.23 -12.57 -2.03
C ARG A 513 37.42 -13.35 -2.62
N GLY A 514 37.66 -13.18 -3.92
CA GLY A 514 38.75 -13.82 -4.66
C GLY A 514 38.46 -15.21 -5.23
N THR A 515 37.28 -15.78 -4.97
CA THR A 515 36.85 -17.07 -5.51
C THR A 515 35.81 -16.86 -6.61
N CYS A 516 35.97 -17.54 -7.75
CA CYS A 516 34.94 -17.53 -8.78
C CYS A 516 33.78 -18.45 -8.34
N THR A 517 32.65 -17.84 -7.96
CA THR A 517 31.51 -18.50 -7.33
C THR A 517 30.33 -18.54 -8.29
N ALA A 518 29.66 -19.68 -8.38
CA ALA A 518 28.45 -19.82 -9.18
C ALA A 518 27.32 -18.96 -8.59
N MET A 519 26.57 -18.29 -9.47
CA MET A 519 25.27 -17.74 -9.10
C MET A 519 24.28 -18.90 -8.93
N GLU A 520 23.36 -18.78 -7.98
CA GLU A 520 22.29 -19.74 -7.83
C GLU A 520 21.14 -19.40 -8.77
N LYS A 521 20.78 -20.37 -9.62
CA LYS A 521 19.68 -20.22 -10.57
C LYS A 521 18.36 -20.55 -9.90
N MET A 522 17.47 -19.57 -9.82
CA MET A 522 16.12 -19.74 -9.29
C MET A 522 15.13 -19.71 -10.44
N GLU A 523 14.19 -20.67 -10.49
CA GLU A 523 13.24 -20.79 -11.60
C GLU A 523 11.82 -21.07 -11.12
N LYS A 524 10.86 -20.51 -11.86
CA LYS A 524 9.44 -20.79 -11.69
C LYS A 524 8.74 -20.97 -13.02
N SER A 525 8.15 -22.13 -13.25
CA SER A 525 7.41 -22.43 -14.48
C SER A 525 5.92 -22.27 -14.24
N ASN A 526 5.29 -21.40 -15.02
CA ASN A 526 3.86 -21.12 -14.94
C ASN A 526 3.16 -21.51 -16.23
N SER A 527 1.97 -22.09 -16.07
CA SER A 527 1.09 -22.41 -17.18
C SER A 527 -0.38 -22.27 -16.80
N TRP A 528 -1.20 -21.91 -17.77
CA TRP A 528 -2.63 -21.70 -17.58
C TRP A 528 -3.44 -22.24 -18.74
N LYS A 529 -4.74 -22.37 -18.50
CA LYS A 529 -5.76 -22.66 -19.50
C LYS A 529 -6.95 -21.74 -19.26
N PRO A 530 -7.76 -21.44 -20.28
CA PRO A 530 -8.97 -20.66 -20.11
C PRO A 530 -9.91 -21.27 -19.05
N THR A 531 -10.53 -20.42 -18.26
CA THR A 531 -11.53 -20.76 -17.24
C THR A 531 -12.80 -19.93 -17.46
N VAL A 532 -13.86 -20.15 -16.67
CA VAL A 532 -15.03 -19.27 -16.74
C VAL A 532 -14.64 -17.85 -16.34
N ALA A 533 -13.76 -17.71 -15.35
CA ALA A 533 -13.35 -16.40 -14.85
C ALA A 533 -12.42 -15.66 -15.81
N ASP A 534 -11.45 -16.37 -16.41
CA ASP A 534 -10.44 -15.81 -17.30
C ASP A 534 -10.42 -16.55 -18.64
N SER A 535 -10.81 -15.85 -19.70
CA SER A 535 -10.87 -16.38 -21.06
C SER A 535 -9.53 -16.35 -21.80
N THR A 536 -8.44 -15.91 -21.16
CA THR A 536 -7.09 -15.92 -21.77
C THR A 536 -6.76 -17.30 -22.34
N ALA A 537 -6.36 -17.33 -23.62
CA ALA A 537 -6.03 -18.57 -24.31
C ALA A 537 -4.90 -19.32 -23.56
N LYS A 538 -4.74 -20.63 -23.80
CA LYS A 538 -3.68 -21.43 -23.13
C LYS A 538 -2.30 -20.81 -23.38
N GLY A 539 -1.47 -20.74 -22.35
CA GLY A 539 -0.10 -20.25 -22.45
C GLY A 539 0.78 -20.71 -21.30
N SER A 540 2.07 -20.44 -21.41
CA SER A 540 3.06 -20.71 -20.36
C SER A 540 4.29 -19.81 -20.50
N TYR A 541 5.02 -19.63 -19.42
CA TYR A 541 6.38 -19.11 -19.41
C TYR A 541 7.17 -19.66 -18.22
N ARG A 542 8.48 -19.46 -18.25
CA ARG A 542 9.37 -19.68 -17.10
C ARG A 542 9.95 -18.35 -16.64
N MET A 543 9.80 -18.03 -15.36
CA MET A 543 10.55 -16.96 -14.70
C MET A 543 11.89 -17.51 -14.23
N GLN A 544 12.93 -16.69 -14.30
CA GLN A 544 14.27 -17.04 -13.85
C GLN A 544 14.96 -15.81 -13.26
N VAL A 545 15.62 -16.00 -12.12
CA VAL A 545 16.51 -14.99 -11.52
C VAL A 545 17.80 -15.64 -11.04
N TRP A 546 18.83 -14.83 -10.83
CA TRP A 546 20.11 -15.26 -10.26
C TRP A 546 20.27 -14.69 -8.86
N ARG A 547 20.45 -15.58 -7.88
CA ARG A 547 20.75 -15.23 -6.49
C ARG A 547 22.26 -15.31 -6.25
N THR A 548 22.78 -14.34 -5.52
CA THR A 548 24.20 -14.21 -5.17
C THR A 548 24.35 -13.90 -3.68
N ASN A 549 25.59 -13.86 -3.19
CA ASN A 549 25.89 -13.38 -1.84
C ASN A 549 25.67 -11.87 -1.67
N TYR A 550 25.32 -11.13 -2.72
CA TYR A 550 24.98 -9.70 -2.66
C TYR A 550 23.53 -9.45 -3.11
N GLY A 551 22.69 -10.48 -3.05
CA GLY A 551 21.27 -10.39 -3.43
C GLY A 551 20.99 -10.80 -4.88
N ILE A 552 19.88 -10.31 -5.43
CA ILE A 552 19.34 -10.75 -6.72
C ILE A 552 19.91 -9.91 -7.86
N VAL A 553 20.38 -10.53 -8.94
CA VAL A 553 20.85 -9.83 -10.14
C VAL A 553 19.68 -9.10 -10.81
N THR A 554 19.80 -7.80 -11.00
CA THR A 554 18.78 -6.94 -11.64
C THR A 554 19.22 -6.43 -13.01
N HIS A 555 20.51 -6.17 -13.19
CA HIS A 555 21.07 -5.63 -14.43
C HIS A 555 22.45 -6.22 -14.69
N ARG A 556 22.89 -6.12 -15.94
CA ARG A 556 24.25 -6.42 -16.37
C ARG A 556 24.84 -5.25 -17.13
N ALA A 557 26.12 -5.00 -16.94
CA ALA A 557 26.79 -3.83 -17.49
C ALA A 557 28.28 -4.09 -17.69
N THR A 558 29.01 -3.06 -18.09
CA THR A 558 30.45 -3.01 -17.91
C THR A 558 30.83 -1.84 -17.01
N VAL A 559 31.92 -1.98 -16.25
CA VAL A 559 32.53 -0.91 -15.45
C VAL A 559 34.01 -0.87 -15.79
N GLY A 560 34.47 0.20 -16.46
CA GLY A 560 35.83 0.28 -16.96
C GLY A 560 36.16 -0.83 -17.97
N GLY A 561 35.17 -1.21 -18.80
CA GLY A 561 35.27 -2.27 -19.80
C GLY A 561 35.18 -3.70 -19.24
N LYS A 562 35.11 -3.89 -17.92
CA LYS A 562 34.95 -5.22 -17.31
C LYS A 562 33.48 -5.57 -17.15
N PRO A 563 33.04 -6.79 -17.51
CA PRO A 563 31.66 -7.20 -17.33
C PRO A 563 31.31 -7.37 -15.85
N VAL A 564 30.20 -6.76 -15.45
CA VAL A 564 29.65 -6.83 -14.09
C VAL A 564 28.16 -7.17 -14.13
N ALA A 565 27.65 -7.71 -13.04
CA ALA A 565 26.22 -7.72 -12.75
C ALA A 565 25.93 -6.78 -11.58
N TYR A 566 24.86 -5.99 -11.69
CA TYR A 566 24.30 -5.25 -10.56
C TYR A 566 23.30 -6.12 -9.83
N THR A 567 23.43 -6.16 -8.51
CA THR A 567 22.61 -6.94 -7.59
C THR A 567 21.90 -6.02 -6.61
N THR A 568 20.67 -6.37 -6.23
CA THR A 568 19.91 -5.65 -5.19
C THR A 568 20.02 -6.40 -3.87
N LEU A 569 20.65 -5.79 -2.87
CA LEU A 569 20.77 -6.33 -1.52
C LEU A 569 19.82 -5.58 -0.59
N ARG A 570 18.71 -6.23 -0.20
CA ARG A 570 17.74 -5.70 0.76
C ARG A 570 18.06 -6.24 2.15
N SER A 571 18.05 -5.38 3.17
CA SER A 571 18.35 -5.81 4.54
C SER A 571 17.31 -6.79 5.11
N THR A 572 16.04 -6.66 4.70
CA THR A 572 14.95 -7.57 5.12
C THR A 572 14.83 -8.85 4.28
N TYR A 573 15.68 -9.07 3.28
CA TYR A 573 15.67 -10.32 2.53
C TYR A 573 16.02 -11.50 3.47
N ARG A 574 15.24 -12.58 3.44
CA ARG A 574 15.23 -13.70 4.41
C ARG A 574 14.81 -13.33 5.84
N HIS A 575 14.20 -12.16 6.03
CA HIS A 575 13.71 -11.66 7.32
C HIS A 575 12.31 -11.02 7.14
N GLU A 576 11.46 -11.63 6.31
CA GLU A 576 10.20 -11.00 5.88
C GLU A 576 9.14 -10.96 6.98
N ALA A 577 9.26 -11.86 7.96
CA ALA A 577 8.29 -12.02 9.02
C ALA A 577 8.84 -11.69 10.42
N ASP A 578 10.09 -11.23 10.52
CA ASP A 578 10.76 -10.97 11.80
C ASP A 578 10.05 -9.85 12.59
N SER A 579 9.42 -8.92 11.87
CA SER A 579 8.58 -7.85 12.42
C SER A 579 7.34 -8.35 13.19
N ILE A 580 7.04 -9.66 13.13
CA ILE A 580 6.02 -10.29 13.97
C ILE A 580 6.28 -10.03 15.46
N ILE A 581 7.53 -9.86 15.87
CA ILE A 581 7.91 -9.57 17.26
C ILE A 581 7.42 -8.19 17.69
N GLY A 582 7.66 -7.15 16.89
CA GLY A 582 7.13 -5.81 17.15
C GLY A 582 5.60 -5.81 17.23
N PHE A 583 4.91 -6.51 16.30
CA PHE A 583 3.45 -6.62 16.33
C PHE A 583 2.93 -7.36 17.56
N GLN A 584 3.58 -8.46 17.96
CA GLN A 584 3.26 -9.16 19.20
C GLN A 584 3.35 -8.20 20.41
N MET A 585 4.41 -7.40 20.48
CA MET A 585 4.62 -6.44 21.57
C MET A 585 3.57 -5.33 21.59
N LEU A 586 3.19 -4.80 20.42
CA LEU A 586 2.15 -3.77 20.29
C LEU A 586 0.76 -4.25 20.75
N ASN A 587 0.50 -5.56 20.69
CA ASN A 587 -0.78 -6.16 21.08
C ASN A 587 -0.82 -6.63 22.54
N ASP A 588 0.32 -6.63 23.22
CA ASP A 588 0.48 -7.09 24.59
C ASP A 588 0.24 -5.94 25.58
N PRO A 589 -0.92 -5.89 26.27
CA PRO A 589 -1.22 -4.83 27.22
C PRO A 589 -0.34 -4.89 28.48
N ALA A 590 0.43 -5.97 28.71
CA ALA A 590 1.42 -5.98 29.79
C ALA A 590 2.76 -5.35 29.36
N TYR A 591 2.99 -5.20 28.04
CA TYR A 591 4.22 -4.64 27.51
C TYR A 591 4.11 -3.13 27.22
N VAL A 592 3.22 -2.73 26.30
CA VAL A 592 3.08 -1.30 25.93
C VAL A 592 2.27 -0.58 26.99
N THR A 593 2.95 0.16 27.87
CA THR A 593 2.40 0.90 29.02
C THR A 593 2.60 2.41 28.91
N ASP A 594 3.39 2.84 27.93
CA ASP A 594 3.76 4.23 27.68
C ASP A 594 4.40 4.38 26.29
N ALA A 595 4.74 5.62 25.93
CA ALA A 595 5.45 5.91 24.68
C ALA A 595 6.81 5.20 24.57
N ALA A 596 7.56 5.05 25.67
CA ALA A 596 8.89 4.44 25.63
C ALA A 596 8.81 2.95 25.28
N SER A 597 7.93 2.21 25.95
CA SER A 597 7.66 0.80 25.65
C SER A 597 7.07 0.61 24.25
N PHE A 598 6.22 1.53 23.77
CA PHE A 598 5.79 1.56 22.37
C PHE A 598 6.97 1.72 21.40
N GLN A 599 7.86 2.68 21.61
CA GLN A 599 9.01 2.89 20.72
C GLN A 599 9.93 1.67 20.70
N GLN A 600 10.11 0.98 21.85
CA GLN A 600 10.83 -0.29 21.87
C GLN A 600 10.12 -1.37 21.04
N ALA A 601 8.79 -1.47 21.10
CA ALA A 601 8.03 -2.39 20.23
C ALA A 601 8.18 -2.03 18.74
N ALA A 602 8.08 -0.75 18.39
CA ALA A 602 8.27 -0.27 17.03
C ALA A 602 9.71 -0.48 16.52
N SER A 603 10.71 -0.48 17.41
CA SER A 603 12.10 -0.79 17.06
C SER A 603 12.35 -2.25 16.69
N SER A 604 11.45 -3.15 17.07
CA SER A 604 11.44 -4.56 16.65
C SER A 604 10.63 -4.79 15.37
N ILE A 605 10.53 -3.77 14.52
CA ILE A 605 9.93 -3.83 13.19
C ILE A 605 11.01 -3.48 12.17
N ASP A 606 11.27 -4.41 11.27
CA ASP A 606 12.44 -4.42 10.37
C ASP A 606 12.22 -3.63 9.08
N TYR A 607 10.97 -3.38 8.75
CA TYR A 607 10.57 -2.60 7.59
C TYR A 607 10.63 -1.09 7.85
N ALA A 608 10.83 -0.33 6.78
CA ALA A 608 10.96 1.12 6.77
C ALA A 608 9.60 1.82 6.96
N PHE A 609 9.20 2.03 8.22
CA PHE A 609 7.95 2.69 8.59
C PHE A 609 8.16 3.79 9.63
N ASN A 610 7.27 4.78 9.58
CA ASN A 610 7.07 5.83 10.57
C ASN A 610 5.93 5.37 11.48
N TRP A 611 6.20 5.11 12.76
CA TRP A 611 5.22 4.67 13.74
C TRP A 611 4.80 5.81 14.66
N PHE A 612 3.50 5.95 14.85
CA PHE A 612 2.88 6.97 15.69
C PHE A 612 2.14 6.35 16.86
N TYR A 613 2.16 7.03 18.00
CA TYR A 613 1.51 6.62 19.23
C TYR A 613 0.75 7.77 19.87
N ALA A 614 -0.39 7.47 20.47
CA ALA A 614 -1.11 8.37 21.36
C ALA A 614 -1.74 7.59 22.53
N ASP A 615 -1.48 8.02 23.75
CA ASP A 615 -2.26 7.69 24.95
C ASP A 615 -2.89 8.95 25.54
N SER A 616 -3.45 8.86 26.74
CA SER A 616 -4.03 10.02 27.43
C SER A 616 -3.01 11.06 27.92
N ARG A 617 -1.70 10.77 27.84
CA ARG A 617 -0.64 11.60 28.42
C ARG A 617 0.26 12.24 27.36
N THR A 618 0.59 11.50 26.29
CA THR A 618 1.57 11.93 25.28
C THR A 618 1.27 11.36 23.89
N ALA A 619 1.66 12.12 22.87
CA ALA A 619 1.90 11.59 21.53
C ALA A 619 3.39 11.24 21.37
N ALA A 620 3.72 10.26 20.54
CA ALA A 620 5.10 9.87 20.27
C ALA A 620 5.29 9.31 18.85
N TYR A 621 6.55 9.26 18.44
CA TYR A 621 6.98 8.84 17.12
C TYR A 621 8.25 7.97 17.17
N TYR A 622 8.37 6.99 16.27
CA TYR A 622 9.58 6.21 16.01
C TYR A 622 9.69 5.78 14.54
N ASN A 623 10.87 5.92 13.93
CA ASN A 623 11.16 5.38 12.60
C ASN A 623 11.77 3.96 12.70
N SER A 624 11.05 2.94 12.27
CA SER A 624 11.52 1.55 12.25
C SER A 624 12.28 1.22 10.96
N GLY A 625 13.09 0.16 10.97
CA GLY A 625 13.80 -0.33 9.79
C GLY A 625 15.13 -1.01 10.11
N MET A 626 15.51 -2.05 9.37
CA MET A 626 16.85 -2.62 9.37
C MET A 626 17.79 -1.73 8.55
N ASN A 627 18.20 -0.61 9.12
CA ASN A 627 19.06 0.39 8.51
C ASN A 627 20.54 -0.09 8.51
N PRO A 628 21.11 -0.55 7.38
CA PRO A 628 22.46 -1.10 7.38
C PRO A 628 23.52 -0.03 7.70
N VAL A 629 24.45 -0.39 8.58
CA VAL A 629 25.66 0.42 8.83
C VAL A 629 26.62 0.21 7.66
N ARG A 630 26.76 1.23 6.81
CA ARG A 630 27.60 1.19 5.61
C ARG A 630 29.08 1.41 5.94
N ALA A 631 29.96 0.95 5.06
CA ALA A 631 31.38 1.23 5.17
C ALA A 631 31.65 2.75 5.02
N PRO A 632 32.65 3.32 5.76
CA PRO A 632 32.95 4.75 5.68
C PRO A 632 33.26 5.21 4.25
N GLY A 633 32.62 6.31 3.84
CA GLY A 633 32.84 6.93 2.53
C GLY A 633 32.05 6.29 1.37
N VAL A 634 31.26 5.25 1.60
CA VAL A 634 30.32 4.74 0.58
C VAL A 634 29.21 5.76 0.36
N ASP A 635 28.92 6.07 -0.90
CA ASP A 635 27.78 6.90 -1.28
C ASP A 635 26.57 5.98 -1.55
N PRO A 636 25.52 6.01 -0.71
CA PRO A 636 24.36 5.12 -0.86
C PRO A 636 23.48 5.45 -2.07
N ALA A 637 23.62 6.64 -2.69
CA ALA A 637 22.81 6.99 -3.86
C ALA A 637 23.31 6.39 -5.17
N LEU A 638 24.43 5.67 -5.17
CA LEU A 638 25.09 5.15 -6.36
C LEU A 638 25.54 3.68 -6.16
N PRO A 639 25.66 2.88 -7.24
CA PRO A 639 26.05 1.48 -7.11
C PRO A 639 27.46 1.36 -6.52
N VAL A 640 27.67 0.33 -5.71
CA VAL A 640 28.90 0.11 -4.95
C VAL A 640 29.62 -1.15 -5.45
N ARG A 641 30.95 -1.17 -5.47
CA ARG A 641 31.71 -2.37 -5.80
C ARG A 641 31.52 -3.44 -4.73
N ALA A 642 31.34 -4.69 -5.17
CA ALA A 642 31.23 -5.85 -4.30
C ALA A 642 32.58 -6.33 -3.74
N GLU A 643 33.28 -5.43 -3.05
CA GLU A 643 34.54 -5.70 -2.36
C GLU A 643 34.34 -5.65 -0.85
N LYS A 644 35.07 -6.48 -0.10
CA LYS A 644 34.96 -6.55 1.37
C LYS A 644 35.13 -5.20 2.08
N ALA A 645 35.86 -4.25 1.48
CA ALA A 645 36.05 -2.91 2.02
C ALA A 645 34.79 -2.02 1.96
N TYR A 646 33.81 -2.37 1.11
CA TYR A 646 32.58 -1.60 0.87
C TYR A 646 31.30 -2.39 1.20
N GLU A 647 31.43 -3.63 1.69
CA GLU A 647 30.33 -4.40 2.27
C GLU A 647 29.72 -3.63 3.47
N TRP A 648 28.45 -3.90 3.78
CA TRP A 648 27.87 -3.49 5.07
C TRP A 648 28.72 -4.01 6.23
N GLN A 649 28.79 -3.24 7.32
CA GLN A 649 29.61 -3.63 8.46
C GLN A 649 29.05 -4.90 9.09
N GLY A 650 29.93 -5.89 9.29
CA GLY A 650 29.53 -7.19 9.84
C GLY A 650 28.64 -8.03 8.92
N TYR A 651 28.63 -7.77 7.61
CA TYR A 651 27.79 -8.49 6.66
C TYR A 651 28.09 -10.01 6.63
N ASP A 652 27.06 -10.81 6.89
CA ASP A 652 27.03 -12.24 6.67
C ASP A 652 26.02 -12.61 5.58
N PRO A 653 26.47 -13.01 4.38
CA PRO A 653 25.56 -13.38 3.29
C PRO A 653 24.82 -14.69 3.51
N ALA A 654 25.27 -15.55 4.42
CA ALA A 654 24.56 -16.81 4.69
C ALA A 654 23.23 -16.54 5.40
N ALA A 655 23.27 -15.76 6.48
CA ALA A 655 22.09 -15.32 7.20
C ALA A 655 21.40 -14.08 6.56
N ASN A 656 22.07 -13.34 5.69
CA ASN A 656 21.67 -12.00 5.22
C ASN A 656 21.55 -10.97 6.36
N THR A 657 22.48 -11.05 7.32
CA THR A 657 22.53 -10.12 8.46
C THR A 657 23.70 -9.16 8.34
N ALA A 658 23.60 -8.01 9.00
CA ALA A 658 24.67 -7.02 9.13
C ALA A 658 24.57 -6.30 10.47
N SER A 659 25.45 -5.34 10.71
CA SER A 659 25.25 -4.33 11.75
C SER A 659 24.21 -3.33 11.27
N TYR A 660 23.24 -3.02 12.13
CA TYR A 660 22.21 -2.02 11.88
C TYR A 660 22.34 -0.86 12.86
N THR A 661 21.83 0.32 12.50
CA THR A 661 21.90 1.50 13.38
C THR A 661 21.22 1.25 14.72
N ALA A 662 21.76 1.81 15.80
CA ALA A 662 21.20 1.64 17.14
C ALA A 662 19.93 2.48 17.31
N PHE A 663 19.06 2.10 18.25
CA PHE A 663 17.79 2.80 18.57
C PHE A 663 17.89 4.33 18.58
N ALA A 664 18.95 4.89 19.19
CA ALA A 664 19.13 6.34 19.31
C ALA A 664 19.42 7.05 17.98
N GLU A 665 19.88 6.32 16.96
CA GLU A 665 20.18 6.83 15.62
C GLU A 665 18.94 6.81 14.71
N HIS A 666 17.86 6.15 15.11
CA HIS A 666 16.57 6.22 14.44
C HIS A 666 15.84 7.49 14.85
N PRO A 667 15.21 8.22 13.91
CA PRO A 667 14.31 9.32 14.24
C PRO A 667 13.25 8.89 15.25
N HIS A 668 13.23 9.53 16.42
CA HIS A 668 12.25 9.29 17.47
C HIS A 668 12.05 10.54 18.32
N SER A 669 10.83 10.77 18.80
CA SER A 669 10.55 11.81 19.79
C SER A 669 9.25 11.51 20.55
N SER A 670 9.02 12.22 21.65
CA SER A 670 7.80 12.13 22.44
C SER A 670 7.40 13.50 22.96
N GLY A 671 6.11 13.83 22.88
CA GLY A 671 5.57 15.08 23.41
C GLY A 671 5.91 16.32 22.58
N GLN A 672 6.31 16.18 21.31
CA GLN A 672 6.37 17.31 20.37
C GLN A 672 4.97 17.94 20.26
N ASP A 673 4.88 19.23 19.99
CA ASP A 673 3.62 19.98 19.90
C ASP A 673 2.60 19.33 18.95
N TYR A 674 3.04 18.89 17.77
CA TYR A 674 2.26 18.06 16.86
C TYR A 674 3.18 17.19 15.99
N TYR A 675 2.61 16.17 15.36
CA TYR A 675 3.25 15.38 14.30
C TYR A 675 2.35 15.38 13.07
N ILE A 676 2.95 15.59 11.90
CA ILE A 676 2.32 15.20 10.63
C ILE A 676 3.20 14.21 9.90
N SER A 677 2.56 13.30 9.19
CA SER A 677 3.24 12.52 8.18
C SER A 677 2.31 12.25 7.02
N TRP A 678 2.79 12.52 5.81
CA TRP A 678 2.20 12.01 4.59
C TRP A 678 3.25 11.34 3.70
N ASN A 679 4.11 10.55 4.36
CA ASN A 679 5.34 9.96 3.80
C ASN A 679 6.43 11.01 3.49
N ASN A 680 6.35 12.19 4.09
CA ASN A 680 7.41 13.19 4.05
C ASN A 680 8.64 12.74 4.84
N LYS A 681 9.71 13.53 4.70
CA LYS A 681 10.99 13.34 5.37
C LYS A 681 10.83 13.30 6.89
N GLN A 682 11.59 12.43 7.53
CA GLN A 682 11.44 12.11 8.95
C GLN A 682 11.98 13.22 9.84
N ALA A 683 13.23 13.61 9.64
CA ALA A 683 13.94 14.56 10.48
C ALA A 683 15.09 15.23 9.72
N GLU A 684 15.72 16.23 10.33
CA GLU A 684 16.94 16.84 9.81
C GLU A 684 18.09 15.83 9.75
N GLY A 685 18.89 15.83 8.69
CA GLY A 685 20.05 14.92 8.56
C GLY A 685 19.70 13.51 8.10
N TYR A 686 18.42 13.16 8.00
CA TYR A 686 17.97 11.85 7.55
C TYR A 686 17.70 11.89 6.04
N ALA A 687 18.60 11.32 5.24
CA ALA A 687 18.55 11.47 3.79
C ALA A 687 17.47 10.61 3.13
N ALA A 688 16.79 11.17 2.13
CA ALA A 688 15.84 10.47 1.27
C ALA A 688 16.54 9.42 0.41
N SER A 689 15.99 8.20 0.30
CA SER A 689 16.55 7.18 -0.60
C SER A 689 16.31 7.50 -2.08
N GLY A 690 15.16 8.12 -2.39
CA GLY A 690 14.76 8.56 -3.74
C GLY A 690 14.84 10.07 -3.93
N PHE A 691 14.26 10.56 -5.03
CA PHE A 691 14.16 11.98 -5.38
C PHE A 691 12.81 12.56 -4.91
N GLY A 692 12.71 13.88 -4.76
CA GLY A 692 11.41 14.58 -4.61
C GLY A 692 10.96 14.91 -3.19
N LEU A 693 11.68 14.51 -2.13
CA LEU A 693 11.44 15.02 -0.77
C LEU A 693 12.07 16.40 -0.59
N SER A 694 11.37 17.46 -1.03
CA SER A 694 11.88 18.84 -1.14
C SER A 694 10.87 19.89 -0.68
N ALA A 695 11.07 21.15 -1.09
CA ALA A 695 10.34 22.36 -0.69
C ALA A 695 8.83 22.31 -0.93
N VAL A 696 8.37 21.43 -1.83
CA VAL A 696 6.95 21.14 -1.96
C VAL A 696 6.75 19.63 -1.95
N HIS A 697 5.90 19.19 -1.02
CA HIS A 697 5.50 17.81 -0.81
C HIS A 697 4.06 17.78 -0.30
N ARG A 698 3.29 16.73 -0.58
CA ARG A 698 1.89 16.64 -0.11
C ARG A 698 1.71 16.76 1.41
N GLY A 699 2.76 16.51 2.19
CA GLY A 699 2.80 16.74 3.63
C GLY A 699 2.52 18.19 4.03
N ASP A 700 2.85 19.16 3.17
CA ASP A 700 2.60 20.59 3.38
C ASP A 700 1.10 20.88 3.56
N LEU A 701 0.24 20.15 2.81
CA LEU A 701 -1.21 20.26 2.94
C LEU A 701 -1.70 19.94 4.35
N LEU A 702 -1.03 19.02 5.07
CA LEU A 702 -1.33 18.71 6.45
C LEU A 702 -0.65 19.70 7.40
N ASP A 703 0.63 19.99 7.19
CA ASP A 703 1.44 20.84 8.07
C ASP A 703 0.85 22.24 8.20
N ASP A 704 0.48 22.88 7.07
CA ASP A 704 -0.12 24.21 7.04
C ASP A 704 -1.40 24.30 7.89
N ARG A 705 -2.20 23.22 7.88
CA ARG A 705 -3.47 23.15 8.61
C ARG A 705 -3.25 22.83 10.09
N VAL A 706 -2.40 21.85 10.40
CA VAL A 706 -2.17 21.40 11.78
C VAL A 706 -1.38 22.42 12.59
N SER A 707 -0.33 23.00 12.02
CA SER A 707 0.46 24.07 12.67
C SER A 707 -0.42 25.25 13.08
N LYS A 708 -1.33 25.67 12.19
CA LYS A 708 -2.31 26.72 12.46
C LYS A 708 -3.27 26.34 13.59
N LEU A 709 -3.82 25.12 13.57
CA LEU A 709 -4.67 24.62 14.66
C LEU A 709 -3.95 24.61 16.01
N VAL A 710 -2.68 24.17 16.03
CA VAL A 710 -1.84 24.14 17.23
C VAL A 710 -1.55 25.55 17.75
N ALA A 711 -1.30 26.51 16.86
CA ALA A 711 -1.07 27.91 17.22
C ALA A 711 -2.33 28.59 17.78
N GLU A 712 -3.51 28.26 17.26
CA GLU A 712 -4.81 28.73 17.77
C GLU A 712 -5.17 28.07 19.12
N GLY A 713 -4.80 26.80 19.29
CA GLY A 713 -5.11 25.99 20.48
C GLY A 713 -6.56 25.51 20.53
N GLY A 714 -6.88 24.66 21.52
CA GLY A 714 -8.21 24.09 21.66
C GLY A 714 -8.56 23.05 20.59
N VAL A 715 -7.56 22.33 20.07
CA VAL A 715 -7.76 21.28 19.06
C VAL A 715 -8.64 20.16 19.61
N THR A 716 -9.65 19.79 18.84
CA THR A 716 -10.59 18.68 19.10
C THR A 716 -10.36 17.56 18.08
N ARG A 717 -10.90 16.36 18.36
CA ARG A 717 -10.95 15.27 17.36
C ARG A 717 -11.55 15.76 16.05
N ALA A 718 -12.70 16.43 16.11
CA ALA A 718 -13.36 16.98 14.93
C ALA A 718 -12.52 18.02 14.19
N SER A 719 -11.85 18.97 14.87
CA SER A 719 -11.02 19.96 14.15
C SER A 719 -9.84 19.31 13.43
N LEU A 720 -9.21 18.29 14.04
CA LEU A 720 -8.10 17.59 13.40
C LEU A 720 -8.61 16.74 12.21
N THR A 721 -9.77 16.10 12.35
CA THR A 721 -10.42 15.38 11.23
C THR A 721 -10.81 16.33 10.10
N ARG A 722 -11.25 17.56 10.41
CA ARG A 722 -11.51 18.59 9.39
C ARG A 722 -10.24 18.99 8.63
N ALA A 723 -9.11 19.16 9.33
CA ALA A 723 -7.83 19.45 8.68
C ALA A 723 -7.42 18.34 7.70
N MET A 724 -7.55 17.07 8.12
CA MET A 724 -7.30 15.92 7.27
C MET A 724 -8.24 15.88 6.05
N ALA A 725 -9.55 16.04 6.25
CA ALA A 725 -10.54 15.96 5.18
C ALA A 725 -10.41 17.12 4.19
N ASP A 726 -10.08 18.32 4.67
CA ASP A 726 -9.84 19.49 3.81
C ASP A 726 -8.60 19.27 2.94
N ALA A 727 -7.49 18.84 3.53
CA ALA A 727 -6.27 18.48 2.79
C ALA A 727 -6.51 17.35 1.77
N ALA A 728 -7.35 16.36 2.11
CA ALA A 728 -7.67 15.23 1.24
C ALA A 728 -8.42 15.63 -0.05
N LEU A 729 -9.02 16.82 -0.10
CA LEU A 729 -9.74 17.36 -1.26
C LEU A 729 -8.94 18.41 -2.04
N THR A 730 -7.78 18.83 -1.53
CA THR A 730 -6.97 19.91 -2.10
C THR A 730 -6.00 19.39 -3.15
N ASP A 731 -5.89 20.11 -4.27
CA ASP A 731 -4.85 19.88 -5.27
C ASP A 731 -3.53 20.55 -4.84
N LEU A 732 -2.48 19.75 -4.67
CA LEU A 732 -1.17 20.23 -4.21
C LEU A 732 -0.62 21.34 -5.11
N ARG A 733 -0.80 21.22 -6.43
CA ARG A 733 -0.29 22.21 -7.40
C ARG A 733 -1.05 23.51 -7.27
N GLY A 734 -2.37 23.43 -7.03
CA GLY A 734 -3.23 24.59 -6.86
C GLY A 734 -2.95 25.37 -5.57
N GLU A 735 -2.67 24.68 -4.46
CA GLU A 735 -2.39 25.32 -3.17
C GLU A 735 -0.95 25.81 -3.06
N GLN A 736 0.04 24.94 -3.35
CA GLN A 736 1.45 25.23 -3.08
C GLN A 736 2.17 25.92 -4.26
N LEU A 737 1.87 25.57 -5.53
CA LEU A 737 2.64 26.04 -6.69
C LEU A 737 2.02 27.22 -7.43
N LEU A 738 0.70 27.22 -7.57
CA LEU A 738 -0.03 28.26 -8.29
C LEU A 738 0.24 29.70 -7.78
N PRO A 739 0.47 29.95 -6.47
CA PRO A 739 0.90 31.27 -6.00
C PRO A 739 2.18 31.79 -6.70
N GLU A 740 3.24 30.98 -6.79
CA GLU A 740 4.50 31.39 -7.42
C GLU A 740 4.36 31.54 -8.94
N LEU A 741 3.61 30.64 -9.58
CA LEU A 741 3.27 30.75 -11.01
C LEU A 741 2.55 32.06 -11.33
N LEU A 742 1.59 32.45 -10.49
CA LEU A 742 0.86 33.71 -10.64
C LEU A 742 1.75 34.93 -10.43
N LYS A 743 2.74 34.87 -9.52
CA LYS A 743 3.74 35.96 -9.36
C LYS A 743 4.56 36.15 -10.64
N VAL A 744 5.04 35.07 -11.25
CA VAL A 744 5.76 35.15 -12.54
C VAL A 744 4.86 35.70 -13.64
N ILE A 745 3.65 35.14 -13.80
CA ILE A 745 2.67 35.56 -14.82
C ILE A 745 2.31 37.06 -14.67
N ARG A 746 2.16 37.54 -13.43
CA ARG A 746 1.76 38.91 -13.10
C ARG A 746 2.92 39.88 -12.93
N SER A 747 4.17 39.46 -13.18
CA SER A 747 5.32 40.38 -13.25
C SER A 747 5.11 41.49 -14.31
N GLN A 748 4.22 41.26 -15.27
CA GLN A 748 3.65 42.26 -16.17
C GLN A 748 2.16 41.98 -16.43
N PRO A 749 1.34 42.99 -16.77
CA PRO A 749 -0.07 42.79 -17.11
C PRO A 749 -0.28 41.73 -18.22
N VAL A 750 -1.26 40.83 -18.02
CA VAL A 750 -1.69 39.88 -19.06
C VAL A 750 -2.66 40.61 -19.98
N THR A 751 -2.20 41.00 -21.17
CA THR A 751 -2.96 41.83 -22.10
C THR A 751 -3.83 41.04 -23.08
N ASP A 752 -3.56 39.74 -23.27
CA ASP A 752 -4.43 38.83 -24.02
C ASP A 752 -5.68 38.56 -23.14
N PRO A 753 -6.89 38.98 -23.56
CA PRO A 753 -8.08 38.91 -22.73
C PRO A 753 -8.51 37.46 -22.42
N ASP A 754 -8.32 36.53 -23.36
CA ASP A 754 -8.68 35.12 -23.17
C ASP A 754 -7.75 34.48 -22.15
N LEU A 755 -6.45 34.76 -22.27
CA LEU A 755 -5.46 34.26 -21.33
C LEU A 755 -5.61 34.89 -19.93
N ASN A 756 -5.97 36.18 -19.85
CA ASN A 756 -6.26 36.83 -18.58
C ASN A 756 -7.50 36.22 -17.90
N ALA A 757 -8.52 35.83 -18.66
CA ALA A 757 -9.68 35.12 -18.11
C ALA A 757 -9.29 33.75 -17.52
N VAL A 758 -8.43 32.99 -18.21
CA VAL A 758 -7.87 31.73 -17.69
C VAL A 758 -7.10 31.94 -16.39
N VAL A 759 -6.23 32.97 -16.34
CA VAL A 759 -5.49 33.34 -15.13
C VAL A 759 -6.44 33.69 -13.97
N GLN A 760 -7.55 34.38 -14.24
CA GLN A 760 -8.58 34.69 -13.24
C GLN A 760 -9.32 33.44 -12.75
N GLN A 761 -9.59 32.46 -13.63
CA GLN A 761 -10.19 31.18 -13.23
C GLN A 761 -9.29 30.41 -12.27
N LEU A 762 -7.99 30.31 -12.57
CA LEU A 762 -7.01 29.67 -11.69
C LEU A 762 -6.88 30.42 -10.35
N ASP A 763 -6.80 31.75 -10.38
CA ASP A 763 -6.72 32.59 -9.17
C ASP A 763 -7.97 32.46 -8.28
N SER A 764 -9.15 32.36 -8.89
CA SER A 764 -10.42 32.12 -8.20
C SER A 764 -10.47 30.74 -7.55
N TRP A 765 -10.01 29.70 -8.25
CA TRP A 765 -9.89 28.36 -7.68
C TRP A 765 -8.89 28.29 -6.52
N ARG A 766 -7.72 28.94 -6.64
CA ARG A 766 -6.78 29.07 -5.51
C ARG A 766 -7.45 29.78 -4.32
N ALA A 767 -8.14 30.89 -4.57
CA ALA A 767 -8.79 31.67 -3.51
C ALA A 767 -9.92 30.90 -2.80
N SER A 768 -10.49 29.87 -3.41
CA SER A 768 -11.48 28.98 -2.80
C SER A 768 -10.86 27.73 -2.14
N GLY A 769 -9.53 27.64 -2.05
CA GLY A 769 -8.81 26.54 -1.40
C GLY A 769 -8.31 25.45 -2.35
N ALA A 770 -8.34 25.67 -3.67
CA ALA A 770 -7.82 24.74 -4.68
C ALA A 770 -8.40 23.32 -4.59
N GLN A 771 -9.66 23.19 -4.17
CA GLN A 771 -10.30 21.90 -3.95
C GLN A 771 -10.86 21.28 -5.24
N ARG A 772 -10.81 19.96 -5.31
CA ARG A 772 -11.62 19.13 -6.22
C ARG A 772 -12.85 18.68 -5.45
N LYS A 773 -13.89 19.51 -5.42
CA LYS A 773 -15.10 19.29 -4.63
C LYS A 773 -16.34 19.58 -5.44
N GLU A 774 -17.33 18.71 -5.31
CA GLU A 774 -18.65 18.89 -5.92
C GLU A 774 -19.34 20.19 -5.46
N THR A 775 -20.16 20.76 -6.35
CA THR A 775 -21.00 21.93 -6.02
C THR A 775 -22.09 21.62 -4.99
N SER A 776 -22.59 20.39 -4.98
CA SER A 776 -23.46 19.82 -3.97
C SER A 776 -23.29 18.30 -3.95
N PRO A 777 -23.57 17.60 -2.83
CA PRO A 777 -23.37 16.16 -2.74
C PRO A 777 -24.07 15.41 -3.88
N GLY A 778 -23.32 14.64 -4.66
CA GLY A 778 -23.84 13.87 -5.80
C GLY A 778 -24.15 14.67 -7.06
N SER A 779 -23.67 15.93 -7.18
CA SER A 779 -23.83 16.73 -8.41
C SER A 779 -22.92 16.26 -9.56
N HIS A 780 -21.90 15.46 -9.25
CA HIS A 780 -20.81 14.99 -10.10
C HIS A 780 -20.18 16.13 -10.94
N THR A 781 -20.11 17.32 -10.35
CA THR A 781 -19.67 18.56 -11.00
C THR A 781 -18.87 19.38 -10.00
N TYR A 782 -17.61 19.67 -10.31
CA TYR A 782 -16.75 20.47 -9.44
C TYR A 782 -17.07 21.96 -9.50
N GLY A 783 -16.93 22.65 -8.37
CA GLY A 783 -17.12 24.11 -8.29
C GLY A 783 -16.18 24.92 -9.20
N HIS A 784 -15.00 24.38 -9.50
CA HIS A 784 -13.99 25.00 -10.37
C HIS A 784 -13.51 24.04 -11.48
N ALA A 785 -14.44 23.32 -12.11
CA ALA A 785 -14.15 22.27 -13.10
C ALA A 785 -13.15 22.70 -14.20
N ASP A 786 -13.29 23.92 -14.74
CA ASP A 786 -12.38 24.44 -15.77
C ASP A 786 -10.96 24.68 -15.23
N ALA A 787 -10.81 25.26 -14.04
CA ALA A 787 -9.49 25.51 -13.45
C ALA A 787 -8.75 24.18 -13.19
N VAL A 788 -9.48 23.17 -12.69
CA VAL A 788 -8.96 21.82 -12.47
C VAL A 788 -8.52 21.18 -13.79
N ARG A 789 -9.36 21.24 -14.83
CA ARG A 789 -9.03 20.74 -16.18
C ARG A 789 -7.80 21.42 -16.75
N ILE A 790 -7.73 22.73 -16.63
CA ILE A 790 -6.61 23.53 -17.13
C ILE A 790 -5.34 23.16 -16.39
N MET A 791 -5.36 23.01 -15.07
CA MET A 791 -4.20 22.57 -14.30
C MET A 791 -3.73 21.17 -14.71
N ASP A 792 -4.65 20.21 -14.88
CA ASP A 792 -4.33 18.86 -15.35
C ASP A 792 -3.69 18.85 -16.74
N ALA A 793 -4.18 19.67 -17.66
CA ALA A 793 -3.58 19.82 -18.99
C ALA A 793 -2.26 20.61 -18.98
N TRP A 794 -2.12 21.57 -18.06
CA TRP A 794 -1.02 22.52 -18.04
C TRP A 794 0.22 21.95 -17.37
N TRP A 795 0.09 21.26 -16.25
CA TRP A 795 1.24 20.81 -15.46
C TRP A 795 2.32 20.06 -16.25
N PRO A 796 2.02 18.99 -17.03
CA PRO A 796 3.05 18.33 -17.83
C PRO A 796 3.70 19.24 -18.89
N ARG A 797 2.92 20.15 -19.49
CA ARG A 797 3.42 21.13 -20.49
C ARG A 797 4.26 22.23 -19.85
N LEU A 798 3.89 22.63 -18.63
CA LEU A 798 4.61 23.61 -17.83
C LEU A 798 6.00 23.07 -17.48
N ILE A 799 6.07 21.86 -16.92
CA ILE A 799 7.35 21.22 -16.56
C ILE A 799 8.24 21.04 -17.79
N GLU A 800 7.65 20.64 -18.92
CA GLU A 800 8.38 20.55 -20.18
C GLU A 800 8.91 21.92 -20.62
N ALA A 801 8.06 22.95 -20.66
CA ALA A 801 8.45 24.31 -21.08
C ALA A 801 9.51 24.94 -20.17
N GLU A 802 9.46 24.62 -18.88
CA GLU A 802 10.39 25.12 -17.87
C GLU A 802 11.76 24.44 -17.94
N PHE A 803 11.78 23.10 -17.93
CA PHE A 803 13.03 22.36 -17.71
C PHE A 803 13.65 21.77 -18.98
N ARG A 804 12.84 21.31 -19.94
CA ARG A 804 13.35 20.58 -21.11
C ARG A 804 14.30 21.41 -21.97
N PRO A 805 14.10 22.72 -22.21
CA PRO A 805 15.06 23.53 -22.97
C PRO A 805 16.46 23.58 -22.34
N GLY A 806 16.52 23.74 -21.01
CA GLY A 806 17.79 23.79 -20.27
C GLY A 806 18.44 22.41 -20.14
N LEU A 807 17.66 21.39 -19.76
CA LEU A 807 18.15 20.02 -19.54
C LEU A 807 18.44 19.27 -20.84
N GLY A 808 17.76 19.56 -21.95
CA GLY A 808 17.80 18.76 -23.17
C GLY A 808 17.16 17.39 -22.99
N ASP A 809 16.89 16.71 -24.11
CA ASP A 809 16.07 15.48 -24.12
C ASP A 809 16.66 14.34 -23.28
N ASP A 810 17.96 14.07 -23.41
CA ASP A 810 18.60 12.93 -22.74
C ASP A 810 18.61 13.07 -21.21
N LEU A 811 18.91 14.27 -20.70
CA LEU A 811 18.96 14.50 -19.24
C LEU A 811 17.55 14.68 -18.67
N TYR A 812 16.65 15.35 -19.38
CA TYR A 812 15.25 15.43 -18.98
C TYR A 812 14.66 14.02 -18.87
N GLY A 813 14.82 13.18 -19.90
CA GLY A 813 14.39 11.79 -19.89
C GLY A 813 15.00 10.99 -18.73
N ALA A 814 16.32 11.10 -18.51
CA ALA A 814 16.98 10.37 -17.43
C ALA A 814 16.53 10.80 -16.02
N LEU A 815 16.24 12.09 -15.79
CA LEU A 815 15.69 12.59 -14.53
C LEU A 815 14.23 12.19 -14.35
N THR A 816 13.40 12.26 -15.40
CA THR A 816 11.98 11.82 -15.32
C THR A 816 11.83 10.32 -15.08
N ALA A 817 12.84 9.52 -15.45
CA ALA A 817 12.90 8.10 -15.10
C ALA A 817 13.25 7.86 -13.61
N ASN A 818 13.88 8.82 -12.93
CA ASN A 818 14.11 8.77 -11.47
C ASN A 818 12.93 9.30 -10.66
N LEU A 819 12.17 10.26 -11.19
CA LEU A 819 10.97 10.81 -10.57
C LEU A 819 9.99 11.26 -11.64
N ALA A 820 8.77 10.71 -11.62
CA ALA A 820 7.70 11.17 -12.51
C ALA A 820 7.42 12.66 -12.31
N THR A 821 6.97 13.34 -13.36
CA THR A 821 6.71 14.80 -13.30
C THR A 821 5.42 15.14 -12.57
N ASP A 822 4.45 14.22 -12.52
CA ASP A 822 3.13 14.43 -11.90
C ASP A 822 2.45 13.12 -11.47
N GLU A 823 1.49 13.25 -10.54
CA GLU A 823 0.58 12.19 -10.09
C GLU A 823 -0.76 12.82 -9.66
N SER A 824 -1.49 13.41 -10.62
CA SER A 824 -2.84 13.94 -10.37
C SER A 824 -3.87 12.81 -10.14
N PRO A 825 -5.03 13.11 -9.54
CA PRO A 825 -6.13 12.15 -9.38
C PRO A 825 -6.60 11.52 -10.70
N ALA A 826 -6.59 12.34 -11.75
CA ALA A 826 -7.06 12.00 -13.08
C ALA A 826 -6.02 11.32 -13.95
N ALA A 827 -4.81 11.03 -13.44
CA ALA A 827 -3.60 10.87 -14.24
C ALA A 827 -3.65 9.68 -15.22
N SER A 828 -4.33 9.88 -16.35
CA SER A 828 -4.16 9.15 -17.61
C SER A 828 -2.76 9.34 -18.19
N HIS A 829 -2.00 10.30 -17.65
CA HIS A 829 -0.64 10.68 -17.99
C HIS A 829 0.40 10.35 -16.90
N GLY A 830 0.01 9.78 -15.75
CA GLY A 830 0.89 9.48 -14.61
C GLY A 830 0.84 8.00 -14.19
N PRO A 831 1.72 7.57 -13.26
CA PRO A 831 1.90 6.15 -12.96
C PRO A 831 0.72 5.51 -12.21
N SER A 832 -0.23 6.28 -11.70
CA SER A 832 -1.38 5.84 -10.89
C SER A 832 -2.59 5.41 -11.73
N GLY A 833 -2.80 6.02 -12.91
CA GLY A 833 -4.00 5.84 -13.73
C GLY A 833 -5.25 6.51 -13.13
N ALA A 834 -6.35 6.52 -13.89
CA ALA A 834 -7.65 7.04 -13.46
C ALA A 834 -8.20 6.26 -12.24
N HIS A 835 -9.18 6.85 -11.56
CA HIS A 835 -9.86 6.27 -10.39
C HIS A 835 -8.97 5.97 -9.19
N SER A 836 -7.86 6.71 -9.08
CA SER A 836 -6.91 6.56 -8.00
C SER A 836 -7.30 7.43 -6.82
N GLY A 837 -7.47 6.83 -5.64
CA GLY A 837 -7.74 7.61 -4.44
C GLY A 837 -6.50 8.24 -3.82
N SER A 838 -5.31 7.68 -4.00
CA SER A 838 -4.05 8.32 -3.59
C SER A 838 -3.48 9.15 -4.74
N ALA A 839 -3.08 10.39 -4.44
CA ALA A 839 -2.47 11.30 -5.41
C ALA A 839 -1.35 12.13 -4.76
N PHE A 840 -0.61 12.84 -5.62
CA PHE A 840 0.44 13.79 -5.24
C PHE A 840 1.59 13.18 -4.41
N GLN A 841 1.94 11.92 -4.62
CA GLN A 841 3.10 11.27 -3.98
C GLN A 841 4.42 11.62 -4.68
N TYR A 842 4.40 11.70 -6.01
CA TYR A 842 5.58 11.87 -6.85
C TYR A 842 5.34 12.96 -7.89
N GLY A 843 6.26 13.93 -7.96
CA GLY A 843 6.13 15.03 -8.89
C GLY A 843 7.29 16.00 -8.80
N TRP A 844 7.47 16.80 -9.85
CA TRP A 844 8.53 17.82 -9.93
C TRP A 844 8.13 19.13 -9.22
N TRP A 845 7.25 19.07 -8.22
CA TRP A 845 6.71 20.25 -7.53
C TRP A 845 7.80 21.06 -6.83
N GLY A 846 8.64 20.41 -6.03
CA GLY A 846 9.76 21.08 -5.35
C GLY A 846 10.82 21.62 -6.31
N PHE A 847 11.02 20.99 -7.48
CA PHE A 847 11.93 21.53 -8.50
C PHE A 847 11.36 22.81 -9.12
N ALA A 848 10.09 22.78 -9.55
CA ALA A 848 9.42 23.92 -10.15
C ALA A 848 9.32 25.10 -9.17
N ASP A 849 8.92 24.84 -7.92
CA ASP A 849 8.84 25.88 -6.89
C ASP A 849 10.19 26.60 -6.70
N LYS A 850 11.28 25.85 -6.53
CA LYS A 850 12.62 26.41 -6.35
C LYS A 850 13.08 27.20 -7.56
N ASP A 851 12.87 26.67 -8.76
CA ASP A 851 13.28 27.35 -9.99
C ASP A 851 12.52 28.67 -10.20
N LEU A 852 11.20 28.66 -10.00
CA LEU A 852 10.34 29.85 -10.08
C LEU A 852 10.77 30.90 -9.06
N ARG A 853 11.03 30.51 -7.80
CA ARG A 853 11.53 31.41 -6.76
C ARG A 853 12.91 31.98 -7.11
N GLN A 854 13.82 31.18 -7.66
CA GLN A 854 15.13 31.65 -8.14
C GLN A 854 14.98 32.71 -9.25
N VAL A 855 14.08 32.49 -10.22
CA VAL A 855 13.82 33.43 -11.32
C VAL A 855 13.15 34.72 -10.81
N LEU A 856 12.33 34.63 -9.76
CA LEU A 856 11.74 35.79 -9.06
C LEU A 856 12.75 36.53 -8.17
N GLY A 857 13.98 36.03 -8.02
CA GLY A 857 15.00 36.60 -7.14
C GLY A 857 14.70 36.43 -5.65
N GLN A 858 13.86 35.46 -5.29
CA GLN A 858 13.58 35.11 -3.90
C GLN A 858 14.71 34.25 -3.31
N GLU A 859 14.83 34.24 -1.99
CA GLU A 859 15.78 33.36 -1.30
C GLU A 859 15.29 31.91 -1.37
N VAL A 860 16.18 30.99 -1.72
CA VAL A 860 15.91 29.56 -1.81
C VAL A 860 17.02 28.80 -1.09
N LYS A 861 16.65 27.99 -0.09
CA LYS A 861 17.61 27.11 0.59
C LYS A 861 17.75 25.81 -0.22
N GLY A 862 19.00 25.40 -0.47
CA GLY A 862 19.29 24.28 -1.37
C GLY A 862 18.73 24.52 -2.78
N PRO A 863 19.15 25.58 -3.49
CA PRO A 863 18.63 25.91 -4.82
C PRO A 863 19.05 24.88 -5.87
N LEU A 864 18.36 24.89 -7.01
CA LEU A 864 18.86 24.20 -8.21
C LEU A 864 20.18 24.85 -8.64
N ALA A 865 21.09 24.02 -9.18
CA ALA A 865 22.43 24.49 -9.58
C ALA A 865 22.39 25.56 -10.68
N LYS A 866 21.29 25.60 -11.43
CA LYS A 866 20.97 26.53 -12.51
C LYS A 866 19.49 26.89 -12.42
N SER A 867 19.14 28.05 -12.97
CA SER A 867 17.74 28.40 -13.26
C SER A 867 17.37 27.93 -14.66
N TYR A 868 16.18 27.35 -14.80
CA TYR A 868 15.71 26.67 -16.01
C TYR A 868 14.61 27.45 -16.73
N CYS A 869 13.60 27.92 -16.01
CA CYS A 869 12.50 28.70 -16.57
C CYS A 869 13.04 29.94 -17.26
N GLY A 870 12.78 30.07 -18.57
CA GLY A 870 13.30 31.19 -19.36
C GLY A 870 14.83 31.32 -19.34
N ASN A 871 15.57 30.24 -19.01
CA ASN A 871 17.01 30.25 -18.77
C ASN A 871 17.43 31.28 -17.70
N GLY A 872 16.62 31.44 -16.64
CA GLY A 872 16.87 32.38 -15.55
C GLY A 872 16.32 33.80 -15.77
N ASP A 873 15.79 34.11 -16.96
CA ASP A 873 15.19 35.41 -17.24
C ASP A 873 13.69 35.41 -16.93
N LEU A 874 13.24 36.34 -16.08
CA LEU A 874 11.86 36.43 -15.64
C LEU A 874 10.87 36.69 -16.78
N SER A 875 11.25 37.50 -17.78
CA SER A 875 10.38 37.80 -18.92
C SER A 875 10.24 36.60 -19.86
N ALA A 876 11.33 35.89 -20.10
CA ALA A 876 11.33 34.66 -20.89
C ALA A 876 10.58 33.53 -20.16
N CYS A 877 10.76 33.40 -18.85
CA CYS A 877 10.03 32.44 -18.01
C CYS A 877 8.53 32.70 -18.08
N ARG A 878 8.11 33.95 -17.86
CA ARG A 878 6.72 34.38 -18.03
C ARG A 878 6.18 34.04 -19.42
N THR A 879 6.97 34.24 -20.47
CA THR A 879 6.56 33.94 -21.85
C THR A 879 6.31 32.44 -22.03
N ALA A 880 7.20 31.59 -21.53
CA ALA A 880 7.05 30.13 -21.59
C ALA A 880 5.82 29.64 -20.80
N LEU A 881 5.59 30.19 -19.61
CA LEU A 881 4.41 29.86 -18.79
C LEU A 881 3.10 30.27 -19.46
N LEU A 882 3.03 31.47 -20.05
CA LEU A 882 1.83 31.94 -20.75
C LEU A 882 1.56 31.17 -22.03
N ALA A 883 2.60 30.78 -22.77
CA ALA A 883 2.46 29.96 -23.97
C ALA A 883 1.91 28.57 -23.64
N SER A 884 2.54 27.87 -22.68
CA SER A 884 2.09 26.54 -22.23
C SER A 884 0.69 26.58 -21.61
N LEU A 885 0.35 27.65 -20.87
CA LEU A 885 -0.99 27.85 -20.31
C LEU A 885 -2.05 28.03 -21.39
N LYS A 886 -1.74 28.81 -22.44
CA LYS A 886 -2.64 29.02 -23.58
C LYS A 886 -2.91 27.71 -24.32
N GLU A 887 -1.89 26.89 -24.54
CA GLU A 887 -2.03 25.56 -25.13
C GLU A 887 -2.89 24.66 -24.27
N ALA A 888 -2.62 24.60 -22.97
CA ALA A 888 -3.38 23.79 -22.01
C ALA A 888 -4.86 24.19 -21.92
N ALA A 889 -5.15 25.50 -21.92
CA ALA A 889 -6.51 26.01 -21.87
C ALA A 889 -7.36 25.55 -23.07
N ALA A 890 -6.73 25.40 -24.24
CA ALA A 890 -7.37 24.95 -25.47
C ALA A 890 -7.63 23.44 -25.53
N VAL A 891 -7.04 22.63 -24.65
CA VAL A 891 -7.22 21.17 -24.64
C VAL A 891 -8.65 20.82 -24.19
N PRO A 892 -9.46 20.15 -25.02
CA PRO A 892 -10.83 19.77 -24.66
C PRO A 892 -10.86 18.80 -23.47
N ALA A 893 -11.92 18.86 -22.66
CA ALA A 893 -12.10 17.94 -21.53
C ALA A 893 -12.04 16.46 -21.94
N ALA A 894 -12.52 16.11 -23.15
CA ALA A 894 -12.48 14.74 -23.66
C ALA A 894 -11.08 14.21 -23.98
N GLU A 895 -10.10 15.11 -24.16
CA GLU A 895 -8.69 14.75 -24.36
C GLU A 895 -7.95 14.67 -23.01
N VAL A 896 -8.25 15.58 -22.07
CA VAL A 896 -7.71 15.53 -20.70
C VAL A 896 -8.22 14.28 -19.97
N TYR A 897 -9.51 13.98 -20.13
CA TYR A 897 -10.23 12.89 -19.49
C TYR A 897 -10.77 11.94 -20.58
N PRO A 898 -9.93 11.04 -21.13
CA PRO A 898 -10.36 10.08 -22.13
C PRO A 898 -11.37 9.08 -21.56
N ALA A 899 -12.16 8.44 -22.43
CA ALA A 899 -13.09 7.39 -22.00
C ALA A 899 -12.34 6.14 -21.51
N ASP A 900 -12.92 5.46 -20.53
CA ASP A 900 -12.48 4.14 -20.07
C ASP A 900 -13.70 3.20 -19.90
N ASP A 901 -13.52 2.10 -19.17
CA ASP A 901 -14.59 1.12 -18.95
C ASP A 901 -15.72 1.61 -18.03
N ASN A 902 -15.48 2.68 -17.26
CA ASN A 902 -16.41 3.21 -16.27
C ASN A 902 -16.94 4.60 -16.66
N CYS A 903 -16.15 5.40 -17.37
CA CYS A 903 -16.44 6.81 -17.67
C CYS A 903 -16.46 7.10 -19.17
N LYS A 904 -17.34 8.03 -19.57
CA LYS A 904 -17.30 8.58 -20.93
C LYS A 904 -16.21 9.66 -21.02
N ALA A 905 -15.72 9.88 -22.24
CA ALA A 905 -14.75 10.94 -22.49
C ALA A 905 -15.31 12.32 -22.06
N GLY A 906 -14.53 13.06 -21.28
CA GLY A 906 -14.86 14.38 -20.75
C GLY A 906 -15.56 14.38 -19.40
N GLU A 907 -15.88 13.22 -18.82
CA GLU A 907 -16.51 13.11 -17.50
C GLU A 907 -15.46 13.27 -16.36
N GLN A 908 -14.99 14.49 -16.14
CA GLN A 908 -13.94 14.84 -15.15
C GLN A 908 -14.16 14.22 -13.75
N TRP A 909 -15.34 14.41 -13.16
CA TRP A 909 -15.63 13.85 -11.83
C TRP A 909 -15.55 12.33 -11.83
N CYS A 910 -16.03 11.68 -12.89
CA CYS A 910 -15.99 10.23 -13.02
C CYS A 910 -14.55 9.74 -13.09
N THR A 911 -13.69 10.37 -13.90
CA THR A 911 -12.27 10.00 -14.02
C THR A 911 -11.51 10.11 -12.69
N ASP A 912 -11.84 11.13 -11.88
CA ASP A 912 -11.27 11.31 -10.54
C ASP A 912 -11.86 10.34 -9.49
N SER A 913 -13.13 9.93 -9.66
CA SER A 913 -13.88 9.15 -8.68
C SER A 913 -13.16 7.87 -8.26
N ILE A 914 -13.21 7.53 -6.98
CA ILE A 914 -12.58 6.31 -6.48
C ILE A 914 -13.46 5.12 -6.83
N ILE A 915 -12.87 4.16 -7.55
CA ILE A 915 -13.49 2.85 -7.82
C ILE A 915 -12.68 1.80 -7.08
N HIS A 916 -13.34 1.12 -6.13
CA HIS A 916 -12.69 0.02 -5.43
C HIS A 916 -12.42 -1.13 -6.39
N ARG A 917 -11.17 -1.57 -6.39
CA ARG A 917 -10.66 -2.55 -7.34
C ARG A 917 -11.05 -3.94 -6.83
N ALA A 918 -11.94 -4.60 -7.56
CA ALA A 918 -12.47 -5.90 -7.18
C ALA A 918 -11.37 -6.97 -7.24
N LEU A 919 -11.02 -7.54 -6.09
CA LEU A 919 -10.10 -8.68 -5.96
C LEU A 919 -10.82 -10.03 -6.06
N GLY A 920 -12.15 -9.99 -6.00
CA GLY A 920 -13.06 -11.12 -6.16
C GLY A 920 -14.23 -10.76 -7.08
N GLY A 921 -15.34 -11.48 -6.91
CA GLY A 921 -16.50 -11.35 -7.80
C GLY A 921 -17.38 -10.12 -7.58
N ILE A 922 -17.17 -9.39 -6.48
CA ILE A 922 -18.01 -8.27 -6.03
C ILE A 922 -17.36 -6.94 -6.38
N ALA A 923 -18.07 -6.13 -7.15
CA ALA A 923 -17.68 -4.74 -7.44
C ALA A 923 -18.43 -3.78 -6.51
N GLN A 924 -17.86 -2.59 -6.33
CA GLN A 924 -18.47 -1.52 -5.53
C GLN A 924 -18.85 -0.32 -6.40
N LYS A 925 -19.75 0.50 -5.89
CA LYS A 925 -20.06 1.80 -6.50
C LYS A 925 -18.84 2.73 -6.44
N ALA A 926 -18.76 3.64 -7.40
CA ALA A 926 -17.82 4.74 -7.37
C ALA A 926 -18.18 5.72 -6.24
N ILE A 927 -17.17 6.31 -5.62
CA ILE A 927 -17.32 7.34 -4.59
C ILE A 927 -16.51 8.59 -4.97
N HIS A 928 -16.76 9.70 -4.28
CA HIS A 928 -16.04 10.94 -4.55
C HIS A 928 -14.53 10.76 -4.35
N TRP A 929 -13.72 11.43 -5.19
CA TRP A 929 -12.27 11.47 -4.99
C TRP A 929 -11.89 12.07 -3.63
N GLN A 930 -11.02 11.39 -2.90
CA GLN A 930 -10.47 11.88 -1.64
C GLN A 930 -9.12 11.20 -1.37
N ASN A 931 -8.10 12.01 -1.16
CA ASN A 931 -6.76 11.54 -0.80
C ASN A 931 -6.69 11.18 0.69
N ARG A 932 -7.39 10.10 1.06
CA ARG A 932 -7.64 9.72 2.46
C ARG A 932 -7.23 8.26 2.74
N PRO A 933 -6.81 7.93 3.98
CA PRO A 933 -6.59 6.55 4.46
C PRO A 933 -7.75 5.60 4.22
N THR A 934 -7.42 4.40 3.73
CA THR A 934 -8.38 3.32 3.52
C THR A 934 -8.68 2.55 4.80
N TYR A 935 -7.85 2.69 5.82
CA TYR A 935 -8.24 2.53 7.22
C TYR A 935 -7.96 3.85 7.92
N GLN A 936 -8.92 4.42 8.64
CA GLN A 936 -8.68 5.66 9.38
C GLN A 936 -9.20 5.56 10.80
N GLN A 937 -8.41 6.07 11.73
CA GLN A 937 -8.76 6.20 13.13
C GLN A 937 -8.86 7.67 13.51
N VAL A 938 -9.79 7.98 14.41
CA VAL A 938 -9.90 9.26 15.11
C VAL A 938 -9.91 8.91 16.60
N VAL A 939 -8.85 9.26 17.32
CA VAL A 939 -8.62 8.74 18.66
C VAL A 939 -8.22 9.83 19.65
N GLU A 940 -8.73 9.66 20.86
CA GLU A 940 -8.38 10.43 22.05
C GLU A 940 -8.64 9.54 23.26
N PHE A 941 -7.71 9.50 24.21
CA PHE A 941 -7.90 8.75 25.45
C PHE A 941 -8.09 9.71 26.63
N PRO A 942 -9.26 9.72 27.29
CA PRO A 942 -9.47 10.55 28.48
C PRO A 942 -8.82 9.99 29.76
N SER A 943 -8.35 8.73 29.71
CA SER A 943 -7.84 8.03 30.88
C SER A 943 -6.72 7.05 30.53
N HIS A 944 -6.01 6.59 31.55
CA HIS A 944 -4.93 5.61 31.46
C HIS A 944 -5.14 4.54 32.55
N ARG A 945 -4.64 3.33 32.34
CA ARG A 945 -4.61 2.29 33.37
C ARG A 945 -3.63 2.56 34.50
#